data_AF-A0A2T4A6I5-F1
#
_entry.id   AF-A0A2T4A6I5-F1
#
_cell.length_a   1.000
_cell.length_b   1.000
_cell.length_c   1.000
_cell.angle_alpha   90.00
_cell.angle_beta   90.00
_cell.angle_gamma   90.00
#
_symmetry.space_group_name_H-M   'P 1'
#
loop_
_entity.id
_entity.type
_entity.pdbx_description
1 polymer ?
#
loop_
_entity_poly.entity_id
_entity_poly.type
_entity_poly.pdbx_seq_one_letter_code
_entity_poly.pdbx_strand_id
1 'polypeptide(L)'
;MVQYVFTPWRDRQELFLVREQFYGSEALMQAVGGIQGGAAYSHHQQRNQDQRRGGVEGGRDADAEDQQHREEGQGLNQGDARRTTAAAAAKNHQTSREQGNGEKHKAVGRVSMWMQRGNCPHMVESTALLMAAVLSDEAAATGNAGASTYAVRAAYAAAFSRFVTGLLDGHQDKLRKQSMYSIAKNIGLPATFVELRHQATHEQLPSLAKLRSAARKALVWIWDYYWKHLGEAEKAKDPCRELILSYLREDDEAARQRIMGQLRQWDLVYLQTTIAELQKTLPGNQVFLKCLKLSKDMAAMATEEANQPEPEGSGMPEEQEQEQGQEQEQDLDLDPDRSPEPNTGWSRYSGAWKPKPIGVASNNYAYLVIDDKSKDAVIIDPANPPEVAPILKDAISSGRINLTAILSDLGNDKLAIIGGKDCEGVTRTPQHEETFKIGDISVKPVHTPCHTQDSICYYMEDSTGKAVFTGDTLFISGCGKFFEGNGAEMHEALNNRLGALPDDTVVYPGHEYTKSNVRFTISVSQTEPIKSLQAFAENNEVTTGKFTIGDEKKHNVFMRVQDPEIQKATGETDPVSVMSKLREMKNNFKRPPKRKTGGPSTASKPRQSKLAKEHNVTAQEEGEIKEAFSLFAEPMDGEKNGVLPINDLKSTLIALGIPPSSPAELQEFIAILDPESDGYATYEPFFAICALKFHARDSSGSSDAHRAELAEAFQLFTNGADGPITLAHLRRVAAVLKEDVDEELLKDMILEANGGVGVARGVGMDEFDSVMRSAGVWR
;
A
#
# COMPACT_ATOMS: atom_id res chain seq x y z
N MET A 1 5.26 26.25 -29.80
CA MET A 1 4.14 26.43 -28.85
C MET A 1 3.68 25.07 -28.32
N VAL A 2 4.39 24.48 -27.36
CA VAL A 2 4.07 23.15 -26.78
C VAL A 2 3.39 23.23 -25.40
N GLN A 3 2.96 24.44 -24.99
CA GLN A 3 2.45 24.73 -23.65
C GLN A 3 0.92 24.54 -23.52
N TYR A 4 0.24 24.09 -24.57
CA TYR A 4 -1.22 23.95 -24.58
C TYR A 4 -1.66 22.58 -24.06
N VAL A 5 -2.19 22.55 -22.84
CA VAL A 5 -2.91 21.42 -22.28
C VAL A 5 -4.41 21.69 -22.38
N PHE A 6 -5.12 20.88 -23.18
CA PHE A 6 -6.56 21.03 -23.37
C PHE A 6 -7.33 20.42 -22.20
N THR A 7 -8.33 21.15 -21.69
CA THR A 7 -9.17 20.74 -20.55
C THR A 7 -10.65 20.89 -20.89
N PRO A 8 -11.56 20.05 -20.33
CA PRO A 8 -12.98 20.06 -20.72
C PRO A 8 -13.82 21.13 -20.00
N TRP A 9 -13.32 21.65 -18.88
CA TRP A 9 -13.87 22.80 -18.16
C TRP A 9 -13.48 24.11 -18.84
N ARG A 10 -14.33 25.13 -18.67
CA ARG A 10 -14.15 26.48 -19.25
C ARG A 10 -12.91 27.18 -18.69
N ASP A 11 -12.71 27.07 -17.38
CA ASP A 11 -11.70 27.78 -16.61
C ASP A 11 -11.47 27.08 -15.25
N ARG A 12 -10.49 27.55 -14.48
CA ARG A 12 -10.20 26.98 -13.15
C ARG A 12 -11.30 27.21 -12.11
N GLN A 13 -12.10 28.28 -12.25
CA GLN A 13 -13.18 28.56 -11.30
C GLN A 13 -14.29 27.52 -11.42
N GLU A 14 -14.60 27.09 -12.65
CA GLU A 14 -15.54 25.98 -12.90
C GLU A 14 -15.05 24.66 -12.27
N LEU A 15 -13.74 24.38 -12.33
CA LEU A 15 -13.13 23.21 -11.70
C LEU A 15 -13.19 23.26 -10.17
N PHE A 16 -12.85 24.41 -9.56
CA PHE A 16 -12.92 24.57 -8.11
C PHE A 16 -14.35 24.52 -7.60
N LEU A 17 -15.32 25.11 -8.31
CA LEU A 17 -16.73 25.01 -7.94
C LEU A 17 -17.21 23.55 -7.85
N VAL A 18 -16.81 22.71 -8.81
CA VAL A 18 -17.13 21.27 -8.77
C VAL A 18 -16.43 20.55 -7.62
N ARG A 19 -15.18 20.93 -7.27
CA ARG A 19 -14.51 20.40 -6.08
C ARG A 19 -15.28 20.72 -4.80
N GLU A 20 -15.64 21.99 -4.59
CA GLU A 20 -16.38 22.42 -3.41
C GLU A 20 -17.76 21.74 -3.34
N GLN A 21 -18.44 21.56 -4.47
CA GLN A 21 -19.72 20.83 -4.52
C GLN A 21 -19.61 19.33 -4.18
N PHE A 22 -18.45 18.69 -4.42
CA PHE A 22 -18.22 17.31 -4.00
C PHE A 22 -17.82 17.18 -2.52
N TYR A 23 -16.96 18.08 -2.02
CA TYR A 23 -16.24 17.90 -0.75
C TYR A 23 -16.54 18.95 0.33
N GLY A 24 -17.17 20.08 0.00
CA GLY A 24 -17.38 21.23 0.89
C GLY A 24 -18.41 21.03 2.03
N SER A 25 -18.90 19.81 2.22
CA SER A 25 -19.71 19.43 3.39
C SER A 25 -18.81 18.76 4.43
N GLU A 26 -18.58 19.43 5.57
CA GLU A 26 -17.71 18.97 6.66
C GLU A 26 -17.97 17.52 7.09
N ALA A 27 -19.21 17.05 6.96
CA ALA A 27 -19.63 15.69 7.28
C ALA A 27 -18.86 14.58 6.53
N LEU A 28 -18.29 14.86 5.35
CA LEU A 28 -17.47 13.86 4.64
C LEU A 28 -16.06 13.72 5.24
N MET A 29 -15.50 14.81 5.79
CA MET A 29 -14.16 14.82 6.40
C MET A 29 -14.18 14.44 7.88
N GLN A 30 -15.19 14.89 8.64
CA GLN A 30 -15.30 14.58 10.07
C GLN A 30 -15.52 13.08 10.34
N ALA A 31 -16.21 12.35 9.44
CA ALA A 31 -16.55 10.94 9.61
C ALA A 31 -15.36 9.95 9.60
N VAL A 32 -14.12 10.44 9.47
CA VAL A 32 -12.88 9.63 9.48
C VAL A 32 -11.87 10.13 10.53
N GLY A 33 -12.10 11.30 11.15
CA GLY A 33 -11.18 11.96 12.09
C GLY A 33 -11.07 11.33 13.50
N GLY A 34 -11.45 10.06 13.66
CA GLY A 34 -11.52 9.35 14.95
C GLY A 34 -10.24 8.65 15.39
N ILE A 35 -9.11 8.81 14.69
CA ILE A 35 -7.81 8.24 15.06
C ILE A 35 -6.77 9.36 15.00
N GLN A 36 -6.31 9.82 16.17
CA GLN A 36 -5.31 10.88 16.26
C GLN A 36 -3.90 10.38 15.88
N GLY A 37 -3.17 11.23 15.15
CA GLY A 37 -1.78 10.99 14.80
C GLY A 37 -1.13 12.13 14.02
N GLY A 38 -1.41 13.41 14.35
CA GLY A 38 -0.82 14.52 13.61
C GLY A 38 -1.46 15.91 13.75
N ALA A 39 -1.76 16.37 14.97
CA ALA A 39 -2.27 17.74 15.19
C ALA A 39 -1.70 18.37 16.48
N ALA A 40 -0.38 18.34 16.64
CA ALA A 40 0.34 18.88 17.81
C ALA A 40 1.45 19.86 17.43
N TYR A 41 1.22 20.78 16.48
CA TYR A 41 2.16 21.88 16.19
C TYR A 41 1.51 23.11 15.50
N SER A 42 0.40 23.66 16.03
CA SER A 42 -0.06 25.03 15.65
C SER A 42 -1.20 25.64 16.50
N HIS A 43 -1.20 25.52 17.84
CA HIS A 43 -2.14 26.33 18.65
C HIS A 43 -1.66 26.72 20.06
N HIS A 44 -0.35 26.91 20.24
CA HIS A 44 0.21 27.41 21.51
C HIS A 44 1.01 28.71 21.37
N GLN A 45 0.40 29.72 20.72
CA GLN A 45 0.96 31.08 20.72
C GLN A 45 -0.08 32.21 20.55
N GLN A 46 -1.33 32.03 21.03
CA GLN A 46 -2.32 33.13 21.07
C GLN A 46 -3.45 32.90 22.09
N ARG A 47 -3.09 32.84 23.38
CA ARG A 47 -4.00 33.00 24.54
C ARG A 47 -3.22 33.19 25.84
N ASN A 48 -2.40 34.24 25.91
CA ASN A 48 -1.77 34.70 27.17
C ASN A 48 -1.44 36.21 27.15
N GLN A 49 -2.34 37.01 26.58
CA GLN A 49 -2.50 38.44 26.82
C GLN A 49 -4.01 38.68 26.95
N ASP A 50 -4.40 39.59 27.86
CA ASP A 50 -5.77 39.99 28.25
C ASP A 50 -6.44 39.31 29.46
N GLN A 51 -5.67 38.99 30.50
CA GLN A 51 -6.18 38.96 31.90
C GLN A 51 -5.27 39.70 32.89
N ARG A 52 -5.03 41.01 32.64
CA ARG A 52 -4.59 41.98 33.66
C ARG A 52 -5.08 43.40 33.36
N ARG A 53 -6.29 43.78 33.80
CA ARG A 53 -6.66 45.14 34.28
C ARG A 53 -8.16 45.25 34.64
N GLY A 54 -8.46 45.78 35.84
CA GLY A 54 -9.81 46.19 36.32
C GLY A 54 -10.72 45.04 36.77
N GLY A 55 -11.29 44.99 37.98
CA GLY A 55 -11.08 45.80 39.20
C GLY A 55 -12.23 46.73 39.59
N VAL A 56 -13.03 46.33 40.61
CA VAL A 56 -13.94 47.15 41.46
C VAL A 56 -15.20 47.71 40.72
N GLU A 57 -16.45 47.80 41.21
CA GLU A 57 -17.22 47.62 42.48
C GLU A 57 -18.59 46.94 42.11
N GLY A 58 -19.61 46.66 42.94
CA GLY A 58 -19.83 46.79 44.39
C GLY A 58 -21.33 46.79 44.79
N GLY A 59 -21.70 46.16 45.93
CA GLY A 59 -23.05 46.17 46.54
C GLY A 59 -23.99 45.01 46.14
N ARG A 60 -24.92 44.49 46.93
CA ARG A 60 -25.29 44.50 48.38
C ARG A 60 -26.65 43.76 48.42
N ASP A 61 -26.83 42.86 49.41
CA ASP A 61 -28.05 42.60 50.21
C ASP A 61 -29.40 42.24 49.49
N ALA A 62 -30.32 41.41 50.00
CA ALA A 62 -30.48 40.70 51.28
C ALA A 62 -31.45 39.49 51.12
N ASP A 63 -31.57 38.64 52.15
CA ASP A 63 -32.80 37.98 52.70
C ASP A 63 -33.80 37.22 51.78
N ALA A 64 -34.60 36.24 52.24
CA ALA A 64 -34.59 35.32 53.38
C ALA A 64 -35.64 34.21 53.10
N GLU A 65 -35.76 33.22 53.99
CA GLU A 65 -36.67 32.07 53.87
C GLU A 65 -38.16 32.45 54.06
N ASP A 66 -39.09 31.72 53.41
CA ASP A 66 -39.92 30.68 54.06
C ASP A 66 -41.37 30.50 53.50
N GLN A 67 -41.90 29.30 53.72
CA GLN A 67 -43.31 28.87 53.82
C GLN A 67 -44.28 28.88 52.60
N GLN A 68 -44.54 27.63 52.18
CA GLN A 68 -45.76 27.04 51.63
C GLN A 68 -47.10 27.79 51.87
N HIS A 69 -47.95 27.85 50.83
CA HIS A 69 -49.29 27.24 50.89
C HIS A 69 -49.88 26.98 49.49
N ARG A 70 -50.82 26.02 49.39
CA ARG A 70 -51.49 25.60 48.15
C ARG A 70 -52.55 26.59 47.68
N GLU A 71 -52.73 26.73 46.36
CA GLU A 71 -54.05 26.62 45.72
C GLU A 71 -53.94 26.26 44.21
N GLU A 72 -55.06 25.92 43.58
CA GLU A 72 -55.13 25.07 42.38
C GLU A 72 -55.15 25.85 41.06
N GLY A 73 -54.63 25.25 39.97
CA GLY A 73 -55.03 25.62 38.61
C GLY A 73 -53.95 25.48 37.52
N GLN A 74 -54.33 24.79 36.42
CA GLN A 74 -53.70 24.86 35.10
C GLN A 74 -52.25 24.34 34.97
N GLY A 75 -52.10 23.02 34.92
CA GLY A 75 -51.00 22.43 34.15
C GLY A 75 -51.29 22.46 32.65
N LEU A 76 -50.32 22.88 31.83
CA LEU A 76 -50.17 22.51 30.40
C LEU A 76 -48.77 22.92 29.89
N ASN A 77 -48.17 22.08 29.04
CA ASN A 77 -47.03 22.36 28.15
C ASN A 77 -45.67 22.84 28.72
N GLN A 78 -44.91 21.91 29.32
CA GLN A 78 -43.44 21.88 29.19
C GLN A 78 -42.92 20.79 28.22
N GLY A 79 -43.77 19.86 27.78
CA GLY A 79 -43.38 18.80 26.82
C GLY A 79 -43.16 19.33 25.39
N ASP A 80 -43.95 20.30 24.95
CA ASP A 80 -43.88 20.82 23.58
C ASP A 80 -42.61 21.63 23.29
N ALA A 81 -42.06 22.37 24.26
CA ALA A 81 -40.85 23.19 24.04
C ALA A 81 -39.60 22.35 23.71
N ARG A 82 -39.47 21.15 24.31
CA ARG A 82 -38.38 20.20 23.99
C ARG A 82 -38.66 19.41 22.70
N ARG A 83 -39.92 19.11 22.38
CA ARG A 83 -40.27 18.49 21.09
C ARG A 83 -40.10 19.44 19.91
N THR A 84 -40.51 20.71 20.03
CA THR A 84 -40.39 21.69 18.94
C THR A 84 -38.93 22.06 18.65
N THR A 85 -38.07 22.18 19.68
CA THR A 85 -36.63 22.40 19.47
C THR A 85 -35.93 21.21 18.82
N ALA A 86 -36.21 19.97 19.27
CA ALA A 86 -35.69 18.77 18.62
C ALA A 86 -36.19 18.61 17.16
N ALA A 87 -37.48 18.89 16.91
CA ALA A 87 -38.06 18.85 15.57
C ALA A 87 -37.54 19.96 14.65
N ALA A 88 -37.24 21.15 15.18
CA ALA A 88 -36.61 22.24 14.44
C ALA A 88 -35.15 21.93 14.10
N ALA A 89 -34.39 21.35 15.04
CA ALA A 89 -33.04 20.87 14.78
C ALA A 89 -33.01 19.75 13.72
N ALA A 90 -33.91 18.77 13.82
CA ALA A 90 -34.07 17.71 12.82
C ALA A 90 -34.44 18.27 11.44
N LYS A 91 -35.39 19.22 11.36
CA LYS A 91 -35.75 19.90 10.11
C LYS A 91 -34.57 20.66 9.49
N ASN A 92 -33.83 21.45 10.28
CA ASN A 92 -32.66 22.18 9.78
C ASN A 92 -31.54 21.24 9.31
N HIS A 93 -31.34 20.10 9.99
CA HIS A 93 -30.34 19.12 9.57
C HIS A 93 -30.77 18.40 8.28
N GLN A 94 -32.07 18.14 8.13
CA GLN A 94 -32.64 17.55 6.92
C GLN A 94 -32.57 18.50 5.72
N THR A 95 -32.97 19.77 5.85
CA THR A 95 -32.85 20.75 4.74
C THR A 95 -31.39 21.03 4.35
N SER A 96 -30.48 21.09 5.32
CA SER A 96 -29.03 21.21 5.05
C SER A 96 -28.50 20.00 4.26
N ARG A 97 -28.94 18.77 4.60
CA ARG A 97 -28.55 17.55 3.89
C ARG A 97 -29.16 17.48 2.48
N GLU A 98 -30.42 17.84 2.32
CA GLU A 98 -31.10 17.92 1.01
C GLU A 98 -30.43 18.94 0.10
N GLN A 99 -30.06 20.11 0.62
CA GLN A 99 -29.33 21.14 -0.12
C GLN A 99 -27.93 20.67 -0.55
N GLY A 100 -27.14 20.09 0.36
CA GLY A 100 -25.81 19.56 0.04
C GLY A 100 -25.85 18.39 -0.96
N ASN A 101 -26.88 17.54 -0.89
CA ASN A 101 -27.08 16.49 -1.89
C ASN A 101 -27.49 17.07 -3.25
N GLY A 102 -28.30 18.13 -3.28
CA GLY A 102 -28.63 18.86 -4.51
C GLY A 102 -27.41 19.47 -5.22
N GLU A 103 -26.40 19.92 -4.48
CA GLU A 103 -25.14 20.41 -5.04
C GLU A 103 -24.26 19.28 -5.60
N LYS A 104 -24.12 18.17 -4.88
CA LYS A 104 -23.42 16.97 -5.37
C LYS A 104 -24.04 16.42 -6.67
N HIS A 105 -25.36 16.40 -6.79
CA HIS A 105 -26.03 16.00 -8.04
C HIS A 105 -25.67 16.94 -9.22
N LYS A 106 -25.59 18.26 -8.99
CA LYS A 106 -25.14 19.22 -10.02
C LYS A 106 -23.69 18.98 -10.42
N ALA A 107 -22.80 18.67 -9.46
CA ALA A 107 -21.41 18.34 -9.73
C ALA A 107 -21.24 17.05 -10.55
N VAL A 108 -21.96 15.97 -10.20
CA VAL A 108 -22.00 14.73 -11.00
C VAL A 108 -22.46 15.02 -12.44
N GLY A 109 -23.55 15.77 -12.60
CA GLY A 109 -24.03 16.18 -13.93
C GLY A 109 -23.03 17.02 -14.72
N ARG A 110 -22.28 17.91 -14.04
CA ARG A 110 -21.24 18.73 -14.67
C ARG A 110 -20.05 17.90 -15.15
N VAL A 111 -19.55 16.97 -14.33
CA VAL A 111 -18.47 16.06 -14.71
C VAL A 111 -18.91 15.14 -15.85
N SER A 112 -20.14 14.65 -15.85
CA SER A 112 -20.69 13.86 -16.96
C SER A 112 -20.62 14.62 -18.30
N MET A 113 -20.96 15.92 -18.31
CA MET A 113 -20.76 16.78 -19.49
C MET A 113 -19.27 16.92 -19.88
N TRP A 114 -18.36 17.05 -18.91
CA TRP A 114 -16.93 17.12 -19.20
C TRP A 114 -16.37 15.81 -19.78
N MET A 115 -16.86 14.65 -19.33
CA MET A 115 -16.50 13.35 -19.91
C MET A 115 -16.89 13.26 -21.39
N GLN A 116 -18.08 13.75 -21.76
CA GLN A 116 -18.54 13.80 -23.16
C GLN A 116 -17.74 14.78 -24.04
N ARG A 117 -17.07 15.77 -23.44
CA ARG A 117 -16.15 16.67 -24.17
C ARG A 117 -14.77 16.07 -24.43
N GLY A 118 -14.45 14.92 -23.81
CA GLY A 118 -13.13 14.30 -23.88
C GLY A 118 -12.09 14.96 -22.96
N ASN A 119 -10.94 14.30 -22.79
CA ASN A 119 -9.81 14.75 -21.95
C ASN A 119 -10.16 15.06 -20.48
N CYS A 120 -11.23 14.47 -19.93
CA CYS A 120 -11.52 14.54 -18.50
C CYS A 120 -10.53 13.65 -17.72
N PRO A 121 -9.81 14.14 -16.69
CA PRO A 121 -8.88 13.32 -15.93
C PRO A 121 -9.59 12.19 -15.17
N HIS A 122 -8.96 11.01 -15.14
CA HIS A 122 -9.53 9.80 -14.51
C HIS A 122 -9.93 9.99 -13.03
N MET A 123 -9.21 10.82 -12.27
CA MET A 123 -9.56 11.15 -10.89
C MET A 123 -10.89 11.93 -10.78
N VAL A 124 -11.17 12.81 -11.75
CA VAL A 124 -12.42 13.60 -11.80
C VAL A 124 -13.59 12.70 -12.17
N GLU A 125 -13.42 11.84 -13.20
CA GLU A 125 -14.38 10.78 -13.57
C GLU A 125 -14.69 9.85 -12.37
N SER A 126 -13.63 9.32 -11.73
CA SER A 126 -13.76 8.39 -10.60
C SER A 126 -14.51 9.01 -9.41
N THR A 127 -14.25 10.29 -9.13
CA THR A 127 -14.96 11.04 -8.07
C THR A 127 -16.45 11.13 -8.37
N ALA A 128 -16.82 11.48 -9.61
CA ALA A 128 -18.22 11.60 -10.01
C ALA A 128 -18.95 10.25 -10.01
N LEU A 129 -18.30 9.16 -10.47
CA LEU A 129 -18.88 7.81 -10.44
C LEU A 129 -19.12 7.31 -9.02
N LEU A 130 -18.14 7.47 -8.11
CA LEU A 130 -18.28 7.10 -6.71
C LEU A 130 -19.36 7.95 -6.00
N MET A 131 -19.40 9.27 -6.27
CA MET A 131 -20.42 10.15 -5.70
C MET A 131 -21.83 9.81 -6.23
N ALA A 132 -21.97 9.47 -7.51
CA ALA A 132 -23.26 9.06 -8.09
C ALA A 132 -23.80 7.78 -7.42
N ALA A 133 -22.93 6.79 -7.16
CA ALA A 133 -23.30 5.59 -6.42
C ALA A 133 -23.74 5.90 -4.98
N VAL A 134 -23.04 6.80 -4.27
CA VAL A 134 -23.43 7.28 -2.93
C VAL A 134 -24.79 7.98 -2.94
N LEU A 135 -25.04 8.87 -3.89
CA LEU A 135 -26.32 9.59 -3.98
C LEU A 135 -27.49 8.66 -4.31
N SER A 136 -27.28 7.67 -5.19
CA SER A 136 -28.29 6.65 -5.52
C SER A 136 -28.61 5.74 -4.32
N ASP A 137 -27.62 5.43 -3.48
CA ASP A 137 -27.78 4.65 -2.26
C ASP A 137 -28.61 5.41 -1.20
N GLU A 138 -28.32 6.70 -1.01
CA GLU A 138 -29.12 7.55 -0.11
C GLU A 138 -30.56 7.78 -0.60
N ALA A 139 -30.77 7.87 -1.92
CA ALA A 139 -32.10 7.97 -2.51
C ALA A 139 -32.92 6.66 -2.37
N ALA A 140 -32.27 5.50 -2.49
CA ALA A 140 -32.90 4.21 -2.22
C ALA A 140 -33.25 4.04 -0.73
N ALA A 141 -32.33 4.44 0.17
CA ALA A 141 -32.54 4.36 1.62
C ALA A 141 -33.65 5.27 2.15
N THR A 142 -34.03 6.33 1.41
CA THR A 142 -35.14 7.25 1.75
C THR A 142 -36.47 6.86 1.12
N GLY A 143 -36.55 5.71 0.43
CA GLY A 143 -37.80 5.18 -0.16
C GLY A 143 -38.26 5.89 -1.43
N ASN A 144 -37.53 6.90 -1.90
CA ASN A 144 -37.90 7.72 -3.07
C ASN A 144 -37.42 7.17 -4.41
N ALA A 145 -36.70 6.04 -4.42
CA ALA A 145 -36.23 5.38 -5.64
C ALA A 145 -36.48 3.87 -5.58
N GLY A 146 -37.15 3.32 -6.59
CA GLY A 146 -37.34 1.87 -6.80
C GLY A 146 -36.06 1.15 -7.25
N ALA A 147 -34.88 1.63 -6.85
CA ALA A 147 -33.61 0.99 -7.14
C ALA A 147 -33.43 -0.21 -6.20
N SER A 148 -33.36 -1.42 -6.75
CA SER A 148 -33.11 -2.62 -5.94
C SER A 148 -31.76 -2.53 -5.23
N THR A 149 -31.65 -3.14 -4.05
CA THR A 149 -30.39 -3.25 -3.30
C THR A 149 -29.25 -3.83 -4.15
N TYR A 150 -29.59 -4.67 -5.13
CA TYR A 150 -28.67 -5.21 -6.12
C TYR A 150 -28.13 -4.12 -7.08
N ALA A 151 -29.00 -3.27 -7.64
CA ALA A 151 -28.60 -2.18 -8.51
C ALA A 151 -27.63 -1.20 -7.83
N VAL A 152 -27.87 -0.88 -6.55
CA VAL A 152 -26.96 -0.03 -5.76
C VAL A 152 -25.60 -0.70 -5.54
N ARG A 153 -25.58 -2.00 -5.20
CA ARG A 153 -24.32 -2.78 -5.08
C ARG A 153 -23.55 -2.81 -6.41
N ALA A 154 -24.24 -3.03 -7.53
CA ALA A 154 -23.65 -3.03 -8.86
C ALA A 154 -23.05 -1.66 -9.23
N ALA A 155 -23.77 -0.56 -8.94
CA ALA A 155 -23.28 0.80 -9.18
C ALA A 155 -21.99 1.11 -8.40
N TYR A 156 -21.94 0.76 -7.11
CA TYR A 156 -20.73 0.89 -6.31
C TYR A 156 -19.57 0.03 -6.83
N ALA A 157 -19.84 -1.25 -7.13
CA ALA A 157 -18.81 -2.17 -7.61
C ALA A 157 -18.22 -1.73 -8.96
N ALA A 158 -19.05 -1.25 -9.88
CA ALA A 158 -18.62 -0.69 -11.16
C ALA A 158 -17.78 0.59 -10.97
N ALA A 159 -18.26 1.55 -10.18
CA ALA A 159 -17.54 2.80 -9.90
C ALA A 159 -16.18 2.55 -9.23
N PHE A 160 -16.14 1.66 -8.23
CA PHE A 160 -14.92 1.31 -7.51
C PHE A 160 -13.93 0.53 -8.38
N SER A 161 -14.41 -0.44 -9.17
CA SER A 161 -13.56 -1.20 -10.09
C SER A 161 -12.99 -0.33 -11.21
N ARG A 162 -13.76 0.64 -11.70
CA ARG A 162 -13.31 1.64 -12.68
C ARG A 162 -12.23 2.55 -12.08
N PHE A 163 -12.45 3.06 -10.87
CA PHE A 163 -11.47 3.87 -10.14
C PHE A 163 -10.12 3.13 -10.03
N VAL A 164 -10.12 1.95 -9.40
CA VAL A 164 -8.89 1.18 -9.13
C VAL A 164 -8.20 0.75 -10.43
N THR A 165 -8.96 0.21 -11.40
CA THR A 165 -8.37 -0.29 -12.66
C THR A 165 -7.78 0.85 -13.48
N GLY A 166 -8.52 1.93 -13.73
CA GLY A 166 -8.02 3.05 -14.54
C GLY A 166 -6.87 3.83 -13.90
N LEU A 167 -6.77 3.82 -12.56
CA LEU A 167 -5.62 4.39 -11.86
C LEU A 167 -4.38 3.53 -12.05
N LEU A 168 -4.49 2.21 -11.85
CA LEU A 168 -3.35 1.30 -11.95
C LEU A 168 -2.90 1.09 -13.40
N ASP A 169 -3.82 1.06 -14.36
CA ASP A 169 -3.50 1.02 -15.80
C ASP A 169 -2.81 2.31 -16.26
N GLY A 170 -3.17 3.46 -15.67
CA GLY A 170 -2.50 4.75 -15.93
C GLY A 170 -1.06 4.82 -15.42
N HIS A 171 -0.70 3.97 -14.45
CA HIS A 171 0.65 3.81 -13.89
C HIS A 171 1.34 2.51 -14.34
N GLN A 172 0.74 1.75 -15.25
CA GLN A 172 1.32 0.53 -15.81
C GLN A 172 2.42 0.90 -16.82
N ASP A 173 3.58 0.28 -16.69
CA ASP A 173 4.67 0.42 -17.66
C ASP A 173 4.27 -0.27 -18.98
N LYS A 174 4.44 0.43 -20.10
CA LYS A 174 4.14 -0.08 -21.44
C LYS A 174 5.15 -1.15 -21.89
N LEU A 175 6.33 -1.19 -21.29
CA LEU A 175 7.41 -2.14 -21.60
C LEU A 175 7.36 -3.38 -20.71
N ARG A 176 6.92 -3.26 -19.44
CA ARG A 176 6.88 -4.37 -18.47
C ARG A 176 5.53 -4.50 -17.77
N LYS A 177 4.89 -5.66 -17.90
CA LYS A 177 3.62 -5.99 -17.21
C LYS A 177 3.84 -6.20 -15.71
N GLN A 178 3.67 -5.14 -14.92
CA GLN A 178 3.70 -5.23 -13.46
C GLN A 178 2.36 -5.72 -12.91
N SER A 179 2.37 -6.34 -11.73
CA SER A 179 1.15 -6.76 -11.05
C SER A 179 0.37 -5.55 -10.49
N MET A 180 -0.96 -5.63 -10.46
CA MET A 180 -1.80 -4.57 -9.88
C MET A 180 -1.41 -4.22 -8.43
N TYR A 181 -0.99 -5.22 -7.64
CA TYR A 181 -0.50 -5.03 -6.27
C TYR A 181 0.86 -4.30 -6.22
N SER A 182 1.76 -4.56 -7.18
CA SER A 182 3.04 -3.87 -7.30
C SER A 182 2.84 -2.38 -7.59
N ILE A 183 2.00 -2.07 -8.59
CA ILE A 183 1.68 -0.69 -8.98
C ILE A 183 0.98 0.03 -7.83
N ALA A 184 0.00 -0.62 -7.18
CA ALA A 184 -0.71 -0.06 -6.03
C ALA A 184 0.23 0.31 -4.88
N LYS A 185 1.20 -0.57 -4.55
CA LYS A 185 2.23 -0.28 -3.55
C LYS A 185 3.05 0.96 -3.92
N ASN A 186 3.47 1.07 -5.19
CA ASN A 186 4.30 2.18 -5.66
C ASN A 186 3.59 3.55 -5.57
N ILE A 187 2.28 3.59 -5.82
CA ILE A 187 1.49 4.83 -5.78
C ILE A 187 0.79 5.10 -4.44
N GLY A 188 1.04 4.28 -3.40
CA GLY A 188 0.40 4.42 -2.10
C GLY A 188 -1.10 4.09 -2.07
N LEU A 189 -1.60 3.29 -3.03
CA LEU A 189 -2.97 2.79 -3.03
C LEU A 189 -3.08 1.56 -2.09
N PRO A 190 -4.02 1.54 -1.14
CA PRO A 190 -4.17 0.42 -0.22
C PRO A 190 -4.38 -0.93 -0.94
N ALA A 191 -3.65 -1.97 -0.55
CA ALA A 191 -3.79 -3.31 -1.14
C ALA A 191 -5.22 -3.87 -1.04
N THR A 192 -5.96 -3.50 0.02
CA THR A 192 -7.38 -3.83 0.21
C THR A 192 -8.31 -3.26 -0.87
N PHE A 193 -7.91 -2.19 -1.57
CA PHE A 193 -8.67 -1.68 -2.72
C PHE A 193 -8.43 -2.55 -3.97
N VAL A 194 -7.21 -3.08 -4.15
CA VAL A 194 -6.90 -4.03 -5.24
C VAL A 194 -7.63 -5.35 -5.01
N GLU A 195 -7.62 -5.84 -3.77
CA GLU A 195 -8.36 -7.03 -3.33
C GLU A 195 -9.87 -6.85 -3.50
N LEU A 196 -10.45 -5.74 -3.04
CA LEU A 196 -11.88 -5.49 -3.23
C LEU A 196 -12.26 -5.36 -4.70
N ARG A 197 -11.41 -4.77 -5.55
CA ARG A 197 -11.61 -4.76 -7.00
C ARG A 197 -11.57 -6.18 -7.56
N HIS A 198 -10.63 -7.02 -7.13
CA HIS A 198 -10.55 -8.41 -7.57
C HIS A 198 -11.84 -9.17 -7.21
N GLN A 199 -12.26 -9.09 -5.95
CA GLN A 199 -13.51 -9.66 -5.46
C GLN A 199 -14.73 -9.16 -6.25
N ALA A 200 -14.83 -7.85 -6.48
CA ALA A 200 -15.94 -7.23 -7.21
C ALA A 200 -15.97 -7.54 -8.72
N THR A 201 -14.93 -8.15 -9.29
CA THR A 201 -14.84 -8.45 -10.72
C THR A 201 -14.75 -9.95 -11.05
N HIS A 202 -14.25 -10.78 -10.14
CA HIS A 202 -14.00 -12.22 -10.38
C HIS A 202 -14.62 -13.15 -9.32
N GLU A 203 -15.12 -12.61 -8.21
CA GLU A 203 -15.78 -13.38 -7.15
C GLU A 203 -17.24 -12.90 -6.97
N GLN A 204 -17.88 -13.28 -5.87
CA GLN A 204 -19.22 -12.80 -5.53
C GLN A 204 -19.21 -11.29 -5.24
N LEU A 205 -20.22 -10.59 -5.79
CA LEU A 205 -20.41 -9.15 -5.63
C LEU A 205 -20.40 -8.76 -4.14
N PRO A 206 -19.50 -7.87 -3.67
CA PRO A 206 -19.38 -7.54 -2.26
C PRO A 206 -20.67 -7.03 -1.59
N SER A 207 -20.72 -7.13 -0.26
CA SER A 207 -21.84 -6.61 0.52
C SER A 207 -21.93 -5.09 0.41
N LEU A 208 -23.16 -4.55 0.48
CA LEU A 208 -23.41 -3.11 0.39
C LEU A 208 -22.67 -2.32 1.48
N ALA A 209 -22.48 -2.90 2.67
CA ALA A 209 -21.68 -2.30 3.74
C ALA A 209 -20.19 -2.18 3.37
N LYS A 210 -19.58 -3.24 2.82
CA LYS A 210 -18.18 -3.23 2.37
C LYS A 210 -17.98 -2.19 1.26
N LEU A 211 -18.92 -2.12 0.31
CA LEU A 211 -18.92 -1.15 -0.79
C LEU A 211 -19.08 0.31 -0.32
N ARG A 212 -20.03 0.60 0.57
CA ARG A 212 -20.20 1.93 1.20
C ARG A 212 -18.92 2.40 1.90
N SER A 213 -18.33 1.53 2.72
CA SER A 213 -17.09 1.83 3.47
C SER A 213 -15.92 2.09 2.53
N ALA A 214 -15.74 1.24 1.51
CA ALA A 214 -14.68 1.39 0.53
C ALA A 214 -14.85 2.65 -0.35
N ALA A 215 -16.07 2.95 -0.80
CA ALA A 215 -16.34 4.15 -1.59
C ALA A 215 -16.03 5.44 -0.82
N ARG A 216 -16.35 5.51 0.49
CA ARG A 216 -15.97 6.65 1.35
C ARG A 216 -14.45 6.77 1.48
N LYS A 217 -13.76 5.66 1.78
CA LYS A 217 -12.28 5.64 1.87
C LYS A 217 -11.62 6.02 0.55
N ALA A 218 -12.17 5.60 -0.59
CA ALA A 218 -11.69 5.98 -1.91
C ALA A 218 -11.90 7.47 -2.20
N LEU A 219 -13.05 8.07 -1.85
CA LEU A 219 -13.29 9.51 -2.02
C LEU A 219 -12.30 10.36 -1.21
N VAL A 220 -11.97 9.95 0.03
CA VAL A 220 -10.93 10.58 0.87
C VAL A 220 -9.55 10.41 0.24
N TRP A 221 -9.19 9.19 -0.19
CA TRP A 221 -7.91 8.95 -0.85
C TRP A 221 -7.75 9.77 -2.15
N ILE A 222 -8.80 9.90 -2.97
CA ILE A 222 -8.78 10.73 -4.19
C ILE A 222 -8.69 12.23 -3.85
N TRP A 223 -9.28 12.68 -2.74
CA TRP A 223 -9.05 14.04 -2.24
C TRP A 223 -7.56 14.27 -1.93
N ASP A 224 -6.97 13.35 -1.16
CA ASP A 224 -5.58 13.42 -0.73
C ASP A 224 -4.56 13.23 -1.84
N TYR A 225 -4.92 12.50 -2.89
CA TYR A 225 -4.04 12.22 -4.04
C TYR A 225 -4.15 13.28 -5.14
N TYR A 226 -5.30 13.94 -5.29
CA TYR A 226 -5.60 14.79 -6.45
C TYR A 226 -6.23 16.14 -6.09
N TRP A 227 -7.40 16.16 -5.44
CA TRP A 227 -8.19 17.40 -5.33
C TRP A 227 -7.60 18.47 -4.41
N LYS A 228 -6.86 18.08 -3.35
CA LYS A 228 -6.25 19.04 -2.43
C LYS A 228 -5.14 19.87 -3.09
N HIS A 229 -4.41 19.27 -4.03
CA HIS A 229 -3.30 19.89 -4.75
C HIS A 229 -3.76 20.86 -5.86
N LEU A 230 -5.02 20.78 -6.28
CA LEU A 230 -5.62 21.76 -7.18
C LEU A 230 -5.77 23.10 -6.44
N GLY A 231 -4.88 24.06 -6.70
CA GLY A 231 -4.94 25.42 -6.15
C GLY A 231 -3.80 25.78 -5.19
N GLU A 232 -2.97 24.83 -4.75
CA GLU A 232 -1.72 25.14 -4.04
C GLU A 232 -0.80 26.03 -4.91
N ALA A 233 -0.85 25.84 -6.24
CA ALA A 233 -0.19 26.67 -7.23
C ALA A 233 -0.70 28.13 -7.35
N GLU A 234 -1.77 28.53 -6.64
CA GLU A 234 -2.31 29.91 -6.66
C GLU A 234 -2.12 30.66 -5.34
N LYS A 235 -1.83 29.99 -4.21
CA LYS A 235 -1.39 30.67 -2.99
C LYS A 235 0.06 31.17 -3.04
N ALA A 236 0.84 30.78 -4.05
CA ALA A 236 2.23 31.16 -4.21
C ALA A 236 2.60 31.49 -5.67
N LYS A 237 1.93 32.48 -6.28
CA LYS A 237 2.59 33.30 -7.32
C LYS A 237 3.45 34.38 -6.66
N ASP A 238 4.44 33.91 -5.91
CA ASP A 238 5.61 34.72 -5.60
C ASP A 238 6.29 35.09 -6.94
N PRO A 239 6.43 36.38 -7.27
CA PRO A 239 7.03 36.77 -8.54
C PRO A 239 8.51 36.35 -8.64
N CYS A 240 9.21 36.21 -7.51
CA CYS A 240 10.55 35.63 -7.43
C CYS A 240 10.52 34.15 -7.86
N ARG A 241 9.61 33.35 -7.28
CA ARG A 241 9.38 31.94 -7.66
C ARG A 241 9.08 31.74 -9.14
N GLU A 242 8.22 32.56 -9.74
CA GLU A 242 7.92 32.49 -11.19
C GLU A 242 9.13 32.91 -12.06
N LEU A 243 9.94 33.87 -11.60
CA LEU A 243 11.16 34.29 -12.28
C LEU A 243 12.29 33.24 -12.19
N ILE A 244 12.39 32.52 -11.07
CA ILE A 244 13.25 31.33 -10.94
C ILE A 244 12.72 30.22 -11.86
N LEU A 245 11.42 29.94 -11.84
CA LEU A 245 10.80 28.92 -12.71
C LEU A 245 10.99 29.21 -14.21
N SER A 246 11.01 30.48 -14.63
CA SER A 246 11.32 30.84 -16.01
C SER A 246 12.79 30.61 -16.35
N TYR A 247 13.74 30.97 -15.46
CA TYR A 247 15.15 30.62 -15.61
C TYR A 247 15.40 29.11 -15.74
N LEU A 248 14.70 28.29 -14.94
CA LEU A 248 14.83 26.83 -14.95
C LEU A 248 14.26 26.18 -16.24
N ARG A 249 13.22 26.78 -16.81
CA ARG A 249 12.55 26.31 -18.05
C ARG A 249 13.20 26.82 -19.33
N GLU A 250 14.02 27.87 -19.24
CA GLU A 250 14.68 28.45 -20.40
C GLU A 250 15.94 27.65 -20.77
N ASP A 251 16.10 27.42 -22.07
CA ASP A 251 17.22 26.67 -22.65
C ASP A 251 18.08 27.55 -23.57
N ASP A 252 17.60 28.73 -24.00
CA ASP A 252 18.48 29.75 -24.60
C ASP A 252 19.41 30.38 -23.53
N GLU A 253 20.68 30.53 -23.84
CA GLU A 253 21.68 31.06 -22.92
C GLU A 253 21.61 32.60 -22.83
N ALA A 254 21.28 33.28 -23.95
CA ALA A 254 21.10 34.73 -23.96
C ALA A 254 19.82 35.15 -23.20
N ALA A 255 18.74 34.38 -23.29
CA ALA A 255 17.53 34.57 -22.49
C ALA A 255 17.77 34.32 -21.01
N ARG A 256 18.48 33.24 -20.65
CA ARG A 256 18.87 32.99 -19.25
C ARG A 256 19.69 34.12 -18.64
N GLN A 257 20.63 34.72 -19.38
CA GLN A 257 21.38 35.88 -18.87
C GLN A 257 20.49 37.11 -18.65
N ARG A 258 19.46 37.35 -19.48
CA ARG A 258 18.47 38.41 -19.23
C ARG A 258 17.65 38.15 -17.97
N ILE A 259 17.22 36.91 -17.74
CA ILE A 259 16.46 36.52 -16.53
C ILE A 259 17.35 36.63 -15.28
N MET A 260 18.64 36.24 -15.37
CA MET A 260 19.63 36.44 -14.29
C MET A 260 19.77 37.93 -13.92
N GLY A 261 19.81 38.83 -14.91
CA GLY A 261 19.82 40.28 -14.67
C GLY A 261 18.60 40.81 -13.91
N GLN A 262 17.47 40.11 -13.98
CA GLN A 262 16.26 40.42 -13.20
C GLN A 262 16.27 39.74 -11.83
N LEU A 263 16.77 38.51 -11.72
CA LEU A 263 16.93 37.79 -10.44
C LEU A 263 17.90 38.51 -9.49
N ARG A 264 18.94 39.17 -10.02
CA ARG A 264 19.87 40.03 -9.25
C ARG A 264 19.22 41.23 -8.54
N GLN A 265 17.98 41.58 -8.87
CA GLN A 265 17.27 42.72 -8.25
C GLN A 265 16.46 42.33 -7.01
N TRP A 266 16.46 41.05 -6.63
CA TRP A 266 15.73 40.51 -5.50
C TRP A 266 16.65 40.27 -4.29
N ASP A 267 16.09 40.35 -3.09
CA ASP A 267 16.82 40.05 -1.85
C ASP A 267 17.42 38.63 -1.88
N LEU A 268 18.70 38.54 -1.55
CA LEU A 268 19.49 37.32 -1.70
C LEU A 268 19.02 36.20 -0.76
N VAL A 269 18.58 36.54 0.46
CA VAL A 269 18.11 35.57 1.46
C VAL A 269 16.73 35.03 1.06
N TYR A 270 15.84 35.91 0.61
CA TYR A 270 14.53 35.54 0.08
C TYR A 270 14.66 34.62 -1.15
N LEU A 271 15.52 34.98 -2.10
CA LEU A 271 15.69 34.23 -3.34
C LEU A 271 16.38 32.87 -3.08
N GLN A 272 17.38 32.79 -2.20
CA GLN A 272 17.94 31.50 -1.75
C GLN A 272 16.89 30.61 -1.08
N THR A 273 15.99 31.18 -0.27
CA THR A 273 14.89 30.46 0.37
C THR A 273 13.93 29.90 -0.68
N THR A 274 13.50 30.71 -1.66
CA THR A 274 12.62 30.27 -2.74
C THR A 274 13.25 29.21 -3.65
N ILE A 275 14.57 29.28 -3.93
CA ILE A 275 15.28 28.21 -4.64
C ILE A 275 15.28 26.91 -3.82
N ALA A 276 15.57 26.98 -2.51
CA ALA A 276 15.61 25.81 -1.63
C ALA A 276 14.22 25.14 -1.49
N GLU A 277 13.13 25.89 -1.55
CA GLU A 277 11.78 25.33 -1.65
C GLU A 277 11.52 24.66 -3.00
N LEU A 278 11.84 25.32 -4.11
CA LEU A 278 11.67 24.75 -5.45
C LEU A 278 12.48 23.47 -5.64
N GLN A 279 13.70 23.42 -5.10
CA GLN A 279 14.57 22.25 -5.09
C GLN A 279 13.99 21.04 -4.31
N LYS A 280 13.12 21.28 -3.32
CA LYS A 280 12.41 20.24 -2.56
C LYS A 280 11.07 19.83 -3.17
N THR A 281 10.47 20.68 -4.01
CA THR A 281 9.07 20.51 -4.46
C THR A 281 8.91 20.17 -5.94
N LEU A 282 9.92 20.39 -6.78
CA LEU A 282 9.89 20.02 -8.20
C LEU A 282 10.56 18.66 -8.44
N PRO A 283 9.88 17.69 -9.08
CA PRO A 283 10.48 16.41 -9.45
C PRO A 283 11.42 16.53 -10.65
N GLY A 284 12.50 15.75 -10.65
CA GLY A 284 13.42 15.57 -11.78
C GLY A 284 14.83 16.16 -11.57
N ASN A 285 15.85 15.33 -11.77
CA ASN A 285 17.26 15.65 -11.47
C ASN A 285 17.77 16.89 -12.22
N GLN A 286 17.37 17.09 -13.48
CA GLN A 286 17.72 18.26 -14.27
C GLN A 286 17.23 19.58 -13.64
N VAL A 287 16.03 19.59 -13.05
CA VAL A 287 15.48 20.78 -12.40
C VAL A 287 16.22 21.06 -11.09
N PHE A 288 16.51 20.02 -10.31
CA PHE A 288 17.33 20.11 -9.10
C PHE A 288 18.73 20.65 -9.39
N LEU A 289 19.39 20.20 -10.47
CA LEU A 289 20.72 20.67 -10.89
C LEU A 289 20.70 22.10 -11.40
N LYS A 290 19.68 22.50 -12.18
CA LYS A 290 19.50 23.91 -12.59
C LYS A 290 19.26 24.83 -11.37
N CYS A 291 18.49 24.39 -10.36
CA CYS A 291 18.33 25.10 -9.08
C CYS A 291 19.66 25.22 -8.31
N LEU A 292 20.43 24.14 -8.22
CA LEU A 292 21.71 24.12 -7.51
C LEU A 292 22.76 25.00 -8.19
N LYS A 293 22.79 25.03 -9.53
CA LYS A 293 23.64 25.96 -10.29
C LYS A 293 23.25 27.41 -9.98
N LEU A 294 21.96 27.76 -10.09
CA LEU A 294 21.48 29.10 -9.78
C LEU A 294 21.85 29.55 -8.35
N SER A 295 21.67 28.66 -7.37
CA SER A 295 22.06 28.92 -5.97
C SER A 295 23.55 29.22 -5.82
N LYS A 296 24.42 28.47 -6.53
CA LYS A 296 25.88 28.67 -6.51
C LYS A 296 26.30 29.94 -7.25
N ASP A 297 25.74 30.19 -8.42
CA ASP A 297 26.00 31.38 -9.22
C ASP A 297 25.66 32.65 -8.41
N MET A 298 24.60 32.62 -7.59
CA MET A 298 24.24 33.72 -6.69
C MET A 298 25.08 33.79 -5.41
N ALA A 299 25.50 32.65 -4.84
CA ALA A 299 26.41 32.64 -3.69
C ALA A 299 27.80 33.19 -4.05
N ALA A 300 28.30 32.89 -5.25
CA ALA A 300 29.57 33.42 -5.76
C ALA A 300 29.53 34.96 -5.97
N MET A 301 28.38 35.51 -6.33
CA MET A 301 28.22 36.97 -6.49
C MET A 301 28.15 37.73 -5.16
N ALA A 302 27.58 37.14 -4.09
CA ALA A 302 27.62 37.73 -2.76
C ALA A 302 29.06 37.90 -2.22
N THR A 303 29.99 37.07 -2.68
CA THR A 303 31.43 37.23 -2.41
C THR A 303 32.16 38.21 -3.34
N GLU A 304 31.57 38.62 -4.47
CA GLU A 304 32.11 39.67 -5.35
C GLU A 304 31.66 41.08 -4.93
N GLU A 305 30.40 41.25 -4.48
CA GLU A 305 29.92 42.54 -3.97
C GLU A 305 30.57 42.95 -2.63
N ALA A 306 31.02 41.98 -1.83
CA ALA A 306 31.80 42.22 -0.61
C ALA A 306 33.24 42.72 -0.88
N ASN A 307 33.66 42.84 -2.15
CA ASN A 307 35.04 43.08 -2.56
C ASN A 307 35.20 44.32 -3.47
N GLN A 308 34.34 45.33 -3.29
CA GLN A 308 34.54 46.67 -3.87
C GLN A 308 35.37 47.56 -2.92
N PRO A 309 36.30 48.38 -3.43
CA PRO A 309 37.20 49.17 -2.59
C PRO A 309 36.58 50.49 -2.12
N GLU A 310 36.54 50.70 -0.80
CA GLU A 310 36.48 52.03 -0.19
C GLU A 310 37.88 52.70 -0.21
N PRO A 311 37.99 54.05 -0.20
CA PRO A 311 39.18 54.74 -0.67
C PRO A 311 40.30 54.91 0.38
N GLU A 312 41.53 55.00 -0.17
CA GLU A 312 42.81 55.47 0.38
C GLU A 312 42.90 55.87 1.87
N GLY A 313 43.70 55.12 2.65
CA GLY A 313 43.85 55.38 4.10
C GLY A 313 45.09 54.78 4.80
N SER A 314 46.28 54.89 4.20
CA SER A 314 47.63 54.83 4.85
C SER A 314 47.97 53.70 5.86
N GLY A 315 49.05 52.93 5.59
CA GLY A 315 49.90 52.36 6.66
C GLY A 315 50.38 50.91 6.49
N MET A 316 51.56 50.74 5.90
CA MET A 316 52.45 49.57 6.07
C MET A 316 53.11 49.59 7.49
N PRO A 317 53.76 48.51 8.00
CA PRO A 317 54.35 47.39 7.25
C PRO A 317 54.11 45.97 7.78
N GLU A 318 54.67 45.03 7.01
CA GLU A 318 54.80 43.59 7.24
C GLU A 318 55.68 43.26 8.46
N GLU A 319 55.39 42.14 9.14
CA GLU A 319 56.40 41.33 9.85
C GLU A 319 56.19 39.84 9.51
N GLN A 320 57.31 39.12 9.43
CA GLN A 320 57.39 37.67 9.17
C GLN A 320 57.39 36.87 10.49
N GLU A 321 57.59 35.54 10.37
CA GLU A 321 57.81 34.54 11.45
C GLU A 321 56.54 33.83 11.98
N GLN A 322 56.55 32.56 12.40
CA GLN A 322 57.47 31.41 12.20
C GLN A 322 56.70 30.09 12.50
N GLU A 323 57.33 28.92 12.29
CA GLU A 323 56.75 27.60 12.58
C GLU A 323 56.65 27.27 14.10
N GLN A 324 55.59 26.55 14.48
CA GLN A 324 55.47 25.46 15.49
C GLN A 324 53.98 25.28 15.84
N GLY A 325 53.36 24.11 15.96
CA GLY A 325 53.91 22.75 16.03
C GLY A 325 53.69 22.13 17.42
N GLN A 326 52.54 21.48 17.65
CA GLN A 326 52.39 20.42 18.68
C GLN A 326 51.06 19.66 18.58
N GLU A 327 51.15 18.34 18.65
CA GLU A 327 50.06 17.40 18.83
C GLU A 327 49.70 17.28 20.32
N GLN A 328 48.47 16.85 20.64
CA GLN A 328 48.16 16.23 21.92
C GLN A 328 47.04 15.19 21.78
N GLU A 329 47.41 13.93 22.02
CA GLU A 329 46.48 12.81 22.26
C GLU A 329 45.87 12.92 23.66
N GLN A 330 44.67 12.38 23.85
CA GLN A 330 44.16 12.01 25.17
C GLN A 330 43.19 10.83 25.07
N ASP A 331 43.68 9.64 25.45
CA ASP A 331 42.87 8.48 25.81
C ASP A 331 42.28 8.67 27.22
N LEU A 332 41.03 8.22 27.44
CA LEU A 332 40.52 7.85 28.76
C LEU A 332 39.54 6.68 28.66
N ASP A 333 39.63 5.78 29.65
CA ASP A 333 39.11 4.41 29.61
C ASP A 333 37.61 4.21 29.89
N LEU A 334 37.16 3.09 29.32
CA LEU A 334 36.02 2.20 29.60
C LEU A 334 35.23 2.34 30.92
N ASP A 335 33.90 2.19 30.80
CA ASP A 335 32.99 1.72 31.86
C ASP A 335 32.18 0.51 31.35
N PRO A 336 32.24 -0.70 31.98
CA PRO A 336 31.83 -1.95 31.34
C PRO A 336 30.52 -2.58 31.88
N ASP A 337 29.44 -1.82 32.07
CA ASP A 337 28.10 -2.42 32.25
C ASP A 337 26.95 -1.58 31.66
N ARG A 338 26.67 -1.78 30.36
CA ARG A 338 25.40 -1.33 29.76
C ARG A 338 25.00 -2.15 28.53
N SER A 339 24.16 -3.14 28.73
CA SER A 339 23.46 -3.86 27.66
C SER A 339 22.46 -2.96 26.91
N PRO A 340 22.47 -2.91 25.56
CA PRO A 340 21.42 -2.29 24.77
C PRO A 340 20.52 -3.33 24.07
N GLU A 341 19.24 -3.31 24.40
CA GLU A 341 18.11 -3.89 23.63
C GLU A 341 17.95 -3.18 22.25
N PRO A 342 17.19 -3.75 21.29
CA PRO A 342 17.47 -3.59 19.86
C PRO A 342 17.07 -2.22 19.29
N ASN A 343 18.08 -1.47 18.85
CA ASN A 343 17.92 -0.24 18.07
C ASN A 343 18.17 -0.53 16.58
N THR A 344 17.12 -0.63 15.77
CA THR A 344 17.23 -0.82 14.31
C THR A 344 17.70 0.47 13.63
N GLY A 345 18.99 0.78 13.77
CA GLY A 345 19.63 2.04 13.39
C GLY A 345 21.14 1.95 13.12
N TRP A 346 21.58 0.90 12.42
CA TRP A 346 22.88 0.77 11.71
C TRP A 346 24.22 1.13 12.40
N SER A 347 24.93 0.12 12.92
CA SER A 347 26.40 -0.07 12.85
C SER A 347 26.79 -1.37 13.59
N ARG A 348 28.03 -1.89 13.69
CA ARG A 348 29.40 -1.47 13.30
C ARG A 348 30.28 -2.74 13.15
N TYR A 349 31.34 -2.71 12.34
CA TYR A 349 32.58 -3.43 12.66
C TYR A 349 33.80 -2.71 12.04
N SER A 350 34.99 -2.98 12.56
CA SER A 350 36.27 -2.36 12.19
C SER A 350 37.37 -3.41 12.04
N GLY A 351 37.97 -3.49 10.85
CA GLY A 351 39.02 -4.44 10.48
C GLY A 351 38.95 -4.73 8.98
N ALA A 352 40.07 -5.21 8.41
CA ALA A 352 40.34 -5.26 6.97
C ALA A 352 39.18 -5.78 6.10
N TRP A 353 38.97 -5.08 4.96
CA TRP A 353 38.01 -5.30 3.87
C TRP A 353 36.80 -6.18 4.19
N LYS A 354 35.67 -5.52 4.51
CA LYS A 354 34.36 -6.16 4.63
C LYS A 354 33.28 -5.24 4.08
N PRO A 355 32.46 -5.68 3.11
CA PRO A 355 31.33 -4.88 2.65
C PRO A 355 30.29 -4.72 3.76
N LYS A 356 29.72 -3.52 3.84
CA LYS A 356 28.72 -3.16 4.85
C LYS A 356 27.32 -3.15 4.23
N PRO A 357 26.35 -3.96 4.71
CA PRO A 357 24.96 -3.84 4.29
C PRO A 357 24.35 -2.52 4.76
N ILE A 358 23.48 -1.95 3.93
CA ILE A 358 22.71 -0.74 4.16
C ILE A 358 21.26 -1.04 3.73
N GLY A 359 20.29 -0.77 4.62
CA GLY A 359 18.85 -0.99 4.40
C GLY A 359 18.29 -2.29 5.00
N VAL A 360 17.25 -2.17 5.84
CA VAL A 360 16.34 -3.24 6.35
C VAL A 360 14.96 -2.64 6.73
N ALA A 361 14.58 -1.47 6.19
CA ALA A 361 13.16 -1.08 6.17
C ALA A 361 12.42 -1.76 4.99
N SER A 362 13.18 -2.24 4.02
CA SER A 362 12.77 -3.18 2.96
C SER A 362 13.67 -4.43 3.02
N ASN A 363 13.26 -5.54 2.39
CA ASN A 363 14.05 -6.79 2.38
C ASN A 363 15.28 -6.72 1.46
N ASN A 364 15.68 -5.54 0.97
CA ASN A 364 16.76 -5.34 0.02
C ASN A 364 18.06 -4.99 0.76
N TYR A 365 19.20 -5.41 0.22
CA TYR A 365 20.51 -5.00 0.71
C TYR A 365 21.24 -4.16 -0.34
N ALA A 366 21.69 -2.97 0.07
CA ALA A 366 22.74 -2.24 -0.62
C ALA A 366 24.09 -2.49 0.08
N TYR A 367 25.19 -2.54 -0.67
CA TYR A 367 26.53 -2.80 -0.11
C TYR A 367 27.50 -1.67 -0.40
N LEU A 368 28.03 -1.04 0.65
CA LEU A 368 29.17 -0.14 0.52
C LEU A 368 30.46 -0.95 0.67
N VAL A 369 31.26 -1.00 -0.40
CA VAL A 369 32.60 -1.58 -0.46
C VAL A 369 33.62 -0.46 -0.45
N ILE A 370 34.70 -0.60 0.31
CA ILE A 370 35.72 0.43 0.51
C ILE A 370 37.09 -0.26 0.46
N ASP A 371 38.04 0.27 -0.30
CA ASP A 371 39.46 -0.04 -0.13
C ASP A 371 39.99 0.72 1.10
N ASP A 372 40.41 0.00 2.13
CA ASP A 372 40.90 0.59 3.37
C ASP A 372 42.13 1.49 3.17
N LYS A 373 42.92 1.30 2.09
CA LYS A 373 44.13 2.09 1.82
C LYS A 373 43.84 3.40 1.11
N SER A 374 43.27 3.35 -0.11
CA SER A 374 42.97 4.55 -0.90
C SER A 374 41.73 5.31 -0.42
N LYS A 375 40.87 4.64 0.37
CA LYS A 375 39.48 5.05 0.67
C LYS A 375 38.55 5.05 -0.54
N ASP A 376 39.00 4.60 -1.72
CA ASP A 376 38.14 4.42 -2.88
C ASP A 376 36.99 3.46 -2.55
N ALA A 377 35.78 3.85 -2.90
CA ALA A 377 34.58 3.15 -2.51
C ALA A 377 33.60 3.02 -3.68
N VAL A 378 32.80 1.95 -3.61
CA VAL A 378 31.69 1.70 -4.52
C VAL A 378 30.47 1.27 -3.72
N ILE A 379 29.31 1.75 -4.14
CA ILE A 379 28.00 1.35 -3.61
C ILE A 379 27.33 0.40 -4.60
N ILE A 380 26.79 -0.71 -4.11
CA ILE A 380 26.16 -1.78 -4.88
C ILE A 380 24.69 -1.89 -4.50
N ASP A 381 23.81 -2.03 -5.49
CA ASP A 381 22.35 -2.19 -5.36
C ASP A 381 21.66 -1.23 -4.37
N PRO A 382 21.88 0.09 -4.50
CA PRO A 382 21.27 1.14 -3.67
C PRO A 382 19.80 1.40 -3.99
N ALA A 383 18.98 0.35 -4.05
CA ALA A 383 17.58 0.34 -4.49
C ALA A 383 16.61 1.27 -3.71
N ASN A 384 17.05 1.86 -2.59
CA ASN A 384 16.32 2.94 -1.91
C ASN A 384 17.24 4.15 -1.65
N PRO A 385 17.41 5.07 -2.62
CA PRO A 385 18.32 6.21 -2.51
C PRO A 385 18.08 7.08 -1.26
N PRO A 386 16.84 7.35 -0.79
CA PRO A 386 16.59 8.00 0.50
C PRO A 386 17.23 7.36 1.74
N GLU A 387 17.36 6.02 1.80
CA GLU A 387 18.03 5.33 2.92
C GLU A 387 19.57 5.42 2.79
N VAL A 388 20.08 5.31 1.57
CA VAL A 388 21.53 5.21 1.30
C VAL A 388 22.21 6.58 1.22
N ALA A 389 21.57 7.59 0.64
CA ALA A 389 22.16 8.90 0.37
C ALA A 389 22.60 9.68 1.63
N PRO A 390 21.90 9.65 2.79
CA PRO A 390 22.40 10.29 4.01
C PRO A 390 23.71 9.65 4.50
N ILE A 391 23.80 8.32 4.44
CA ILE A 391 24.98 7.55 4.88
C ILE A 391 26.17 7.81 3.96
N LEU A 392 25.96 7.88 2.64
CA LEU A 392 27.01 8.23 1.69
C LEU A 392 27.46 9.69 1.85
N LYS A 393 26.53 10.64 2.01
CA LYS A 393 26.86 12.06 2.23
C LYS A 393 27.72 12.25 3.47
N ASP A 394 27.32 11.65 4.60
CA ASP A 394 28.06 11.67 5.86
C ASP A 394 29.46 11.03 5.72
N ALA A 395 29.56 9.87 5.06
CA ALA A 395 30.84 9.20 4.83
C ALA A 395 31.80 10.01 3.92
N ILE A 396 31.28 10.69 2.90
CA ILE A 396 32.05 11.56 2.01
C ILE A 396 32.45 12.85 2.74
N SER A 397 31.53 13.53 3.42
CA SER A 397 31.81 14.81 4.09
C SER A 397 32.76 14.69 5.28
N SER A 398 32.83 13.51 5.91
CA SER A 398 33.80 13.19 6.96
C SER A 398 35.12 12.58 6.44
N GLY A 399 35.33 12.55 5.12
CA GLY A 399 36.56 12.05 4.50
C GLY A 399 36.82 10.54 4.69
N ARG A 400 35.81 9.76 5.09
CA ARG A 400 35.94 8.32 5.32
C ARG A 400 35.98 7.50 4.02
N ILE A 401 35.40 8.02 2.94
CA ILE A 401 35.39 7.38 1.61
C ILE A 401 35.59 8.40 0.49
N ASN A 402 36.22 7.94 -0.59
CA ASN A 402 36.19 8.54 -1.92
C ASN A 402 35.25 7.69 -2.80
N LEU A 403 34.00 8.10 -2.99
CA LEU A 403 33.05 7.31 -3.79
C LEU A 403 33.40 7.42 -5.29
N THR A 404 33.99 6.39 -5.88
CA THR A 404 34.52 6.41 -7.26
C THR A 404 33.52 5.89 -8.29
N ALA A 405 32.62 4.99 -7.88
CA ALA A 405 31.66 4.36 -8.78
C ALA A 405 30.36 4.00 -8.06
N ILE A 406 29.35 3.66 -8.86
CA ILE A 406 28.06 3.13 -8.44
C ILE A 406 27.80 1.85 -9.24
N LEU A 407 27.41 0.77 -8.58
CA LEU A 407 26.99 -0.49 -9.19
C LEU A 407 25.45 -0.57 -9.03
N SER A 408 24.72 -0.11 -10.06
CA SER A 408 23.27 0.18 -10.15
C SER A 408 22.75 1.49 -9.48
N ASP A 409 21.80 2.18 -10.13
CA ASP A 409 21.63 3.65 -10.14
C ASP A 409 21.35 4.38 -8.79
N LEU A 410 21.87 5.62 -8.69
CA LEU A 410 21.61 6.61 -7.63
C LEU A 410 21.29 8.03 -8.15
N GLY A 411 21.22 8.25 -9.47
CA GLY A 411 20.92 9.54 -10.08
C GLY A 411 22.01 10.61 -9.90
N ASN A 412 23.29 10.22 -9.94
CA ASN A 412 24.42 11.14 -9.78
C ASN A 412 25.27 11.28 -11.05
N ASP A 413 24.99 12.30 -11.85
CA ASP A 413 25.61 12.66 -13.15
C ASP A 413 27.15 12.81 -13.15
N LYS A 414 27.83 12.66 -12.00
CA LYS A 414 29.30 12.79 -11.87
C LYS A 414 30.05 11.48 -11.61
N LEU A 415 29.35 10.38 -11.31
CA LEU A 415 29.97 9.11 -10.96
C LEU A 415 29.76 8.07 -12.06
N ALA A 416 30.74 7.18 -12.23
CA ALA A 416 30.60 6.07 -13.18
C ALA A 416 29.56 5.07 -12.65
N ILE A 417 28.49 4.85 -13.41
CA ILE A 417 27.49 3.82 -13.15
C ILE A 417 27.89 2.59 -13.95
N ILE A 418 28.32 1.54 -13.25
CA ILE A 418 28.78 0.28 -13.82
C ILE A 418 27.65 -0.74 -13.69
N GLY A 419 27.22 -1.36 -14.79
CA GLY A 419 26.01 -2.19 -14.76
C GLY A 419 25.66 -2.90 -16.05
N GLY A 420 24.54 -3.63 -16.02
CA GLY A 420 23.91 -4.20 -17.20
C GLY A 420 23.58 -3.13 -18.23
N LYS A 421 23.62 -3.49 -19.52
CA LYS A 421 23.46 -2.56 -20.65
C LYS A 421 22.09 -1.86 -20.69
N ASP A 422 21.07 -2.48 -20.08
CA ASP A 422 19.68 -2.03 -20.09
C ASP A 422 19.31 -1.32 -18.75
N CYS A 423 20.29 -1.12 -17.86
CA CYS A 423 20.15 -0.40 -16.59
C CYS A 423 20.12 1.12 -16.82
N GLU A 424 19.19 1.81 -16.13
CA GLU A 424 19.06 3.27 -16.22
C GLU A 424 20.34 3.97 -15.73
N GLY A 425 20.76 5.02 -16.43
CA GLY A 425 21.97 5.79 -16.09
C GLY A 425 23.32 5.10 -16.34
N VAL A 426 23.36 3.84 -16.81
CA VAL A 426 24.62 3.11 -16.99
C VAL A 426 25.61 3.84 -17.89
N THR A 427 26.83 4.07 -17.37
CA THR A 427 27.92 4.74 -18.10
C THR A 427 28.98 3.75 -18.60
N ARG A 428 29.04 2.55 -18.03
CA ARG A 428 29.95 1.47 -18.46
C ARG A 428 29.30 0.09 -18.21
N THR A 429 29.12 -0.68 -19.27
CA THR A 429 28.85 -2.12 -19.16
C THR A 429 30.16 -2.88 -19.38
N PRO A 430 30.73 -3.52 -18.36
CA PRO A 430 31.97 -4.27 -18.50
C PRO A 430 31.69 -5.63 -19.16
N GLN A 431 32.68 -6.16 -19.89
CA GLN A 431 32.58 -7.49 -20.49
C GLN A 431 32.64 -8.58 -19.43
N HIS A 432 32.14 -9.77 -19.77
CA HIS A 432 32.25 -10.93 -18.89
C HIS A 432 33.72 -11.27 -18.67
N GLU A 433 34.11 -11.42 -17.40
CA GLU A 433 35.47 -11.70 -16.92
C GLU A 433 36.52 -10.58 -17.15
N GLU A 434 36.11 -9.41 -17.67
CA GLU A 434 36.95 -8.22 -17.74
C GLU A 434 37.40 -7.80 -16.33
N THR A 435 38.69 -7.75 -16.07
CA THR A 435 39.19 -7.34 -14.74
C THR A 435 39.49 -5.84 -14.71
N PHE A 436 38.96 -5.14 -13.71
CA PHE A 436 39.32 -3.76 -13.39
C PHE A 436 39.55 -3.59 -11.88
N LYS A 437 39.93 -2.40 -11.43
CA LYS A 437 40.23 -2.12 -10.01
C LYS A 437 39.38 -1.00 -9.40
N ILE A 438 39.25 -1.07 -8.08
CA ILE A 438 38.72 0.00 -7.20
C ILE A 438 39.69 0.09 -6.03
N GLY A 439 40.52 1.14 -5.99
CA GLY A 439 41.73 1.13 -5.16
C GLY A 439 42.61 -0.10 -5.46
N ASP A 440 43.02 -0.81 -4.41
CA ASP A 440 43.74 -2.08 -4.56
C ASP A 440 42.86 -3.30 -4.94
N ILE A 441 41.52 -3.21 -4.75
CA ILE A 441 40.57 -4.32 -4.94
C ILE A 441 40.44 -4.68 -6.42
N SER A 442 40.64 -5.96 -6.75
CA SER A 442 40.41 -6.50 -8.09
C SER A 442 38.94 -6.88 -8.26
N VAL A 443 38.29 -6.39 -9.33
CA VAL A 443 36.87 -6.62 -9.63
C VAL A 443 36.74 -7.36 -10.96
N LYS A 444 36.03 -8.49 -10.95
CA LYS A 444 35.72 -9.32 -12.12
C LYS A 444 34.20 -9.51 -12.27
N PRO A 445 33.56 -8.91 -13.30
CA PRO A 445 32.14 -9.09 -13.60
C PRO A 445 31.84 -10.48 -14.18
N VAL A 446 30.94 -11.18 -13.51
CA VAL A 446 30.41 -12.48 -13.89
C VAL A 446 29.01 -12.24 -14.44
N HIS A 447 28.84 -12.28 -15.76
CA HIS A 447 27.52 -12.11 -16.37
C HIS A 447 26.66 -13.33 -16.03
N THR A 448 25.44 -13.10 -15.55
CA THR A 448 24.53 -14.14 -15.07
C THR A 448 23.09 -13.92 -15.57
N PRO A 449 22.87 -13.87 -16.91
CA PRO A 449 21.54 -13.67 -17.47
C PRO A 449 20.61 -14.79 -17.03
N CYS A 450 19.45 -14.45 -16.46
CA CYS A 450 18.28 -15.33 -16.27
C CYS A 450 17.18 -14.58 -15.49
N HIS A 451 17.55 -13.93 -14.38
CA HIS A 451 16.61 -13.15 -13.58
C HIS A 451 16.15 -11.92 -14.39
N THR A 452 17.11 -11.09 -14.78
CA THR A 452 17.05 -10.26 -15.98
C THR A 452 18.07 -10.77 -17.01
N GLN A 453 17.93 -10.36 -18.27
CA GLN A 453 18.89 -10.69 -19.34
C GLN A 453 20.21 -9.89 -19.27
N ASP A 454 20.26 -8.82 -18.49
CA ASP A 454 21.44 -7.97 -18.30
C ASP A 454 22.10 -8.12 -16.91
N SER A 455 21.68 -9.13 -16.12
CA SER A 455 22.18 -9.42 -14.78
C SER A 455 23.70 -9.68 -14.76
N ILE A 456 24.42 -8.98 -13.88
CA ILE A 456 25.87 -9.11 -13.66
C ILE A 456 26.12 -9.26 -12.16
N CYS A 457 26.80 -10.35 -11.77
CA CYS A 457 27.39 -10.49 -10.44
C CYS A 457 28.82 -9.91 -10.43
N TYR A 458 29.28 -9.38 -9.30
CA TYR A 458 30.63 -8.82 -9.19
C TYR A 458 31.47 -9.62 -8.20
N TYR A 459 32.43 -10.41 -8.72
CA TYR A 459 33.47 -11.03 -7.90
C TYR A 459 34.53 -9.97 -7.56
N MET A 460 34.90 -9.88 -6.29
CA MET A 460 35.90 -8.95 -5.79
C MET A 460 36.92 -9.68 -4.92
N GLU A 461 38.20 -9.36 -5.10
CA GLU A 461 39.31 -10.00 -4.40
C GLU A 461 40.42 -8.99 -4.09
N ASP A 462 40.99 -9.09 -2.89
CA ASP A 462 42.15 -8.32 -2.44
C ASP A 462 43.13 -9.23 -1.65
N SER A 463 44.09 -8.64 -0.93
CA SER A 463 45.04 -9.39 -0.10
C SER A 463 44.44 -10.04 1.15
N THR A 464 43.16 -9.81 1.45
CA THR A 464 42.51 -10.15 2.73
C THR A 464 41.35 -11.12 2.56
N GLY A 465 40.68 -11.12 1.41
CA GLY A 465 39.58 -12.03 1.15
C GLY A 465 39.02 -11.97 -0.27
N LYS A 466 37.92 -12.72 -0.45
CA LYS A 466 37.15 -12.86 -1.69
C LYS A 466 35.67 -12.71 -1.39
N ALA A 467 34.95 -11.97 -2.22
CA ALA A 467 33.50 -11.85 -2.14
C ALA A 467 32.87 -11.89 -3.53
N VAL A 468 31.59 -12.22 -3.58
CA VAL A 468 30.77 -12.04 -4.78
C VAL A 468 29.44 -11.39 -4.42
N PHE A 469 29.15 -10.28 -5.09
CA PHE A 469 27.86 -9.58 -5.00
C PHE A 469 26.96 -10.13 -6.10
N THR A 470 25.86 -10.76 -5.72
CA THR A 470 25.09 -11.66 -6.61
C THR A 470 23.72 -11.13 -7.03
N GLY A 471 23.33 -9.96 -6.52
CA GLY A 471 22.01 -9.36 -6.75
C GLY A 471 20.90 -10.40 -6.55
N ASP A 472 20.05 -10.54 -7.57
CA ASP A 472 18.95 -11.50 -7.59
C ASP A 472 19.28 -12.84 -8.26
N THR A 473 20.54 -13.09 -8.64
CA THR A 473 20.94 -14.39 -9.24
C THR A 473 21.00 -15.49 -8.17
N LEU A 474 21.89 -15.33 -7.20
CA LEU A 474 22.13 -16.26 -6.09
C LEU A 474 21.69 -15.60 -4.77
N PHE A 475 20.82 -16.30 -4.02
CA PHE A 475 20.49 -15.97 -2.63
C PHE A 475 21.03 -17.06 -1.71
N ILE A 476 21.17 -16.78 -0.41
CA ILE A 476 21.51 -17.82 0.55
C ILE A 476 20.45 -18.92 0.51
N SER A 477 20.85 -20.15 0.12
CA SER A 477 19.98 -21.31 -0.10
C SER A 477 18.86 -21.12 -1.14
N GLY A 478 19.02 -20.18 -2.08
CA GLY A 478 18.03 -19.94 -3.13
C GLY A 478 18.60 -19.31 -4.40
N CYS A 479 17.71 -18.96 -5.31
CA CYS A 479 18.04 -18.22 -6.53
C CYS A 479 16.88 -17.30 -6.94
N GLY A 480 17.15 -16.43 -7.91
CA GLY A 480 16.18 -15.58 -8.57
C GLY A 480 14.98 -16.33 -9.15
N LYS A 481 13.85 -15.62 -9.30
CA LYS A 481 12.81 -16.04 -10.24
C LYS A 481 13.32 -15.80 -11.66
N PHE A 482 13.03 -16.72 -12.57
CA PHE A 482 13.42 -16.59 -13.97
C PHE A 482 12.33 -15.74 -14.66
N PHE A 483 12.46 -14.42 -14.60
CA PHE A 483 11.45 -13.52 -15.19
C PHE A 483 11.68 -13.33 -16.69
N GLU A 484 12.94 -13.22 -17.09
CA GLU A 484 13.35 -12.98 -18.48
C GLU A 484 14.17 -14.14 -19.07
N GLY A 485 14.23 -15.27 -18.36
CA GLY A 485 15.06 -16.42 -18.73
C GLY A 485 14.51 -17.78 -18.29
N ASN A 486 15.36 -18.79 -18.33
CA ASN A 486 14.99 -20.20 -18.17
C ASN A 486 15.99 -21.01 -17.32
N GLY A 487 15.69 -22.30 -17.09
CA GLY A 487 16.51 -23.17 -16.24
C GLY A 487 17.90 -23.47 -16.78
N ALA A 488 18.13 -23.42 -18.09
CA ALA A 488 19.47 -23.61 -18.66
C ALA A 488 20.37 -22.41 -18.33
N GLU A 489 19.82 -21.21 -18.48
CA GLU A 489 20.49 -19.95 -18.14
C GLU A 489 20.79 -19.85 -16.64
N MET A 490 19.85 -20.22 -15.76
CA MET A 490 20.12 -20.24 -14.31
C MET A 490 21.11 -21.36 -13.93
N HIS A 491 21.08 -22.52 -14.59
CA HIS A 491 22.06 -23.58 -14.36
C HIS A 491 23.48 -23.11 -14.72
N GLU A 492 23.64 -22.51 -15.89
CA GLU A 492 24.86 -21.86 -16.36
C GLU A 492 25.35 -20.78 -15.38
N ALA A 493 24.48 -19.84 -15.00
CA ALA A 493 24.81 -18.77 -14.06
C ALA A 493 25.26 -19.29 -12.68
N LEU A 494 24.48 -20.19 -12.06
CA LEU A 494 24.76 -20.67 -10.70
C LEU A 494 25.86 -21.72 -10.64
N ASN A 495 25.81 -22.74 -11.49
CA ASN A 495 26.64 -23.93 -11.32
C ASN A 495 27.94 -23.84 -12.12
N ASN A 496 27.90 -23.28 -13.34
CA ASN A 496 29.07 -23.20 -14.21
C ASN A 496 29.87 -21.91 -13.98
N ARG A 497 29.21 -20.77 -13.73
CA ARG A 497 29.88 -19.47 -13.52
C ARG A 497 30.15 -19.19 -12.05
N LEU A 498 29.11 -18.96 -11.24
CA LEU A 498 29.28 -18.68 -9.81
C LEU A 498 29.86 -19.89 -9.06
N GLY A 499 29.47 -21.11 -9.44
CA GLY A 499 30.02 -22.35 -8.92
C GLY A 499 31.48 -22.62 -9.29
N ALA A 500 32.05 -21.95 -10.30
CA ALA A 500 33.47 -22.03 -10.62
C ALA A 500 34.34 -21.04 -9.83
N LEU A 501 33.73 -20.13 -9.05
CA LEU A 501 34.46 -19.25 -8.14
C LEU A 501 35.08 -20.07 -6.98
N PRO A 502 36.18 -19.57 -6.35
CA PRO A 502 36.80 -20.23 -5.20
C PRO A 502 35.81 -20.49 -4.05
N ASP A 503 35.93 -21.65 -3.41
CA ASP A 503 34.99 -22.09 -2.36
C ASP A 503 34.99 -21.20 -1.10
N ASP A 504 36.04 -20.41 -0.87
CA ASP A 504 36.18 -19.43 0.21
C ASP A 504 35.54 -18.05 -0.12
N THR A 505 35.01 -17.87 -1.34
CA THR A 505 34.36 -16.62 -1.77
C THR A 505 33.06 -16.37 -1.00
N VAL A 506 32.99 -15.29 -0.22
CA VAL A 506 31.81 -14.93 0.59
C VAL A 506 30.69 -14.37 -0.29
N VAL A 507 29.44 -14.79 -0.05
CA VAL A 507 28.27 -14.43 -0.87
C VAL A 507 27.49 -13.25 -0.26
N TYR A 508 27.21 -12.25 -1.10
CA TYR A 508 26.45 -11.03 -0.76
C TYR A 508 25.25 -10.86 -1.71
N PRO A 509 24.06 -11.35 -1.34
CA PRO A 509 22.86 -11.31 -2.18
C PRO A 509 22.09 -9.99 -2.10
N GLY A 510 21.25 -9.70 -3.09
CA GLY A 510 20.41 -8.49 -3.12
C GLY A 510 19.28 -8.43 -2.08
N HIS A 511 18.90 -9.56 -1.46
CA HIS A 511 17.76 -9.62 -0.54
C HIS A 511 17.93 -10.58 0.66
N GLU A 512 17.28 -10.24 1.77
CA GLU A 512 17.12 -11.11 2.96
C GLU A 512 15.95 -12.09 2.77
N TYR A 513 16.17 -13.11 1.93
CA TYR A 513 15.21 -14.20 1.70
C TYR A 513 15.58 -15.50 2.41
N THR A 514 16.66 -15.56 3.20
CA THR A 514 17.27 -16.79 3.71
C THR A 514 16.28 -17.63 4.53
N LYS A 515 15.55 -17.01 5.46
CA LYS A 515 14.49 -17.67 6.26
C LYS A 515 13.35 -18.27 5.42
N SER A 516 13.13 -17.78 4.20
CA SER A 516 12.13 -18.32 3.26
C SER A 516 12.71 -19.40 2.35
N ASN A 517 13.96 -19.21 1.91
CA ASN A 517 14.71 -20.14 1.09
C ASN A 517 14.95 -21.46 1.82
N VAL A 518 15.50 -21.37 3.04
CA VAL A 518 15.72 -22.50 3.96
C VAL A 518 14.49 -23.38 4.12
N ARG A 519 13.30 -22.78 4.33
CA ARG A 519 12.04 -23.55 4.49
C ARG A 519 11.69 -24.38 3.27
N PHE A 520 11.96 -23.86 2.07
CA PHE A 520 11.81 -24.62 0.83
C PHE A 520 12.89 -25.70 0.74
N THR A 521 14.15 -25.35 0.96
CA THR A 521 15.31 -26.25 0.89
C THR A 521 15.13 -27.48 1.78
N ILE A 522 14.69 -27.31 3.04
CA ILE A 522 14.37 -28.40 4.00
C ILE A 522 13.26 -29.34 3.50
N SER A 523 12.33 -28.83 2.68
CA SER A 523 11.25 -29.64 2.11
C SER A 523 11.71 -30.51 0.94
N VAL A 524 12.91 -30.24 0.40
CA VAL A 524 13.54 -30.97 -0.70
C VAL A 524 14.65 -31.90 -0.21
N SER A 525 15.51 -31.45 0.70
CA SER A 525 16.66 -32.19 1.24
C SER A 525 16.88 -31.85 2.72
N GLN A 526 17.35 -32.83 3.51
CA GLN A 526 17.58 -32.68 4.96
C GLN A 526 19.00 -33.06 5.39
N THR A 527 19.97 -32.84 4.52
CA THR A 527 21.40 -33.00 4.84
C THR A 527 21.85 -32.06 5.96
N GLU A 528 22.93 -32.43 6.65
CA GLU A 528 23.41 -31.68 7.81
C GLU A 528 23.75 -30.19 7.52
N PRO A 529 24.34 -29.82 6.37
CA PRO A 529 24.54 -28.42 6.00
C PRO A 529 23.23 -27.61 5.94
N ILE A 530 22.13 -28.21 5.47
CA ILE A 530 20.82 -27.54 5.42
C ILE A 530 20.24 -27.34 6.82
N LYS A 531 20.42 -28.30 7.73
CA LYS A 531 19.99 -28.20 9.13
C LYS A 531 20.79 -27.16 9.92
N SER A 532 22.12 -27.15 9.71
CA SER A 532 23.01 -26.14 10.29
C SER A 532 22.63 -24.73 9.83
N LEU A 533 22.37 -24.57 8.52
CA LEU A 533 21.84 -23.32 7.98
C LEU A 533 20.45 -22.97 8.53
N GLN A 534 19.56 -23.95 8.76
CA GLN A 534 18.26 -23.69 9.39
C GLN A 534 18.44 -23.09 10.78
N ALA A 535 19.24 -23.73 11.63
CA ALA A 535 19.52 -23.25 12.97
C ALA A 535 20.16 -21.85 12.94
N PHE A 536 21.07 -21.58 11.99
CA PHE A 536 21.63 -20.24 11.81
C PHE A 536 20.54 -19.22 11.42
N ALA A 537 19.74 -19.52 10.41
CA ALA A 537 18.71 -18.62 9.89
C ALA A 537 17.57 -18.37 10.89
N GLU A 538 17.28 -19.31 11.80
CA GLU A 538 16.27 -19.10 12.85
C GLU A 538 16.78 -18.20 13.99
N ASN A 539 18.08 -18.21 14.27
CA ASN A 539 18.70 -17.46 15.37
C ASN A 539 19.35 -16.11 14.96
N ASN A 540 19.32 -15.74 13.68
CA ASN A 540 19.90 -14.48 13.18
C ASN A 540 18.85 -13.65 12.43
N GLU A 541 18.93 -12.32 12.55
CA GLU A 541 18.07 -11.40 11.78
C GLU A 541 18.66 -11.05 10.41
N VAL A 542 19.98 -10.91 10.33
CA VAL A 542 20.75 -10.58 9.12
C VAL A 542 21.67 -11.74 8.78
N THR A 543 21.54 -12.29 7.58
CA THR A 543 22.27 -13.50 7.14
C THR A 543 23.26 -13.27 6.01
N THR A 544 23.27 -12.10 5.38
CA THR A 544 24.23 -11.73 4.33
C THR A 544 25.69 -11.71 4.84
N GLY A 545 26.63 -12.12 4.00
CA GLY A 545 28.06 -12.12 4.33
C GLY A 545 28.49 -13.17 5.36
N LYS A 546 27.73 -14.27 5.49
CA LYS A 546 27.96 -15.35 6.47
C LYS A 546 28.31 -16.71 5.86
N PHE A 547 28.08 -16.87 4.56
CA PHE A 547 28.23 -18.14 3.82
C PHE A 547 29.08 -17.91 2.58
N THR A 548 29.78 -18.94 2.14
CA THR A 548 30.61 -18.89 0.92
C THR A 548 29.99 -19.68 -0.24
N ILE A 549 30.54 -19.52 -1.44
CA ILE A 549 30.23 -20.37 -2.61
C ILE A 549 30.40 -21.86 -2.27
N GLY A 550 31.42 -22.21 -1.48
CA GLY A 550 31.63 -23.57 -0.98
C GLY A 550 30.53 -24.07 -0.04
N ASP A 551 29.87 -23.18 0.71
CA ASP A 551 28.73 -23.55 1.55
C ASP A 551 27.43 -23.65 0.75
N GLU A 552 27.18 -22.73 -0.17
CA GLU A 552 26.02 -22.80 -1.07
C GLU A 552 26.02 -24.11 -1.87
N LYS A 553 27.18 -24.58 -2.36
CA LYS A 553 27.31 -25.91 -3.00
C LYS A 553 26.85 -27.08 -2.11
N LYS A 554 26.90 -26.95 -0.78
CA LYS A 554 26.51 -28.00 0.19
C LYS A 554 25.02 -27.93 0.57
N HIS A 555 24.44 -26.72 0.65
CA HIS A 555 23.09 -26.53 1.21
C HIS A 555 22.08 -25.86 0.27
N ASN A 556 22.48 -25.28 -0.86
CA ASN A 556 21.58 -24.69 -1.84
C ASN A 556 21.15 -25.74 -2.86
N VAL A 557 19.88 -26.13 -2.84
CA VAL A 557 19.36 -27.16 -3.76
C VAL A 557 19.50 -26.77 -5.25
N PHE A 558 19.54 -25.47 -5.57
CA PHE A 558 19.77 -24.98 -6.93
C PHE A 558 21.24 -25.09 -7.38
N MET A 559 22.19 -25.29 -6.45
CA MET A 559 23.60 -25.60 -6.73
C MET A 559 23.92 -27.10 -6.59
N ARG A 560 22.90 -27.94 -6.34
CA ARG A 560 22.99 -29.39 -6.17
C ARG A 560 22.19 -30.15 -7.23
N VAL A 561 22.05 -29.61 -8.44
CA VAL A 561 21.21 -30.21 -9.50
C VAL A 561 21.72 -31.55 -10.06
N GLN A 562 22.99 -31.90 -9.80
CA GLN A 562 23.59 -33.20 -10.13
C GLN A 562 23.52 -34.21 -8.95
N ASP A 563 23.00 -33.80 -7.79
CA ASP A 563 22.93 -34.63 -6.60
C ASP A 563 21.78 -35.66 -6.72
N PRO A 564 22.03 -36.98 -6.55
CA PRO A 564 20.99 -38.00 -6.61
C PRO A 564 19.82 -37.80 -5.65
N GLU A 565 20.02 -37.15 -4.49
CA GLU A 565 18.93 -36.81 -3.57
C GLU A 565 17.96 -35.80 -4.21
N ILE A 566 18.51 -34.79 -4.87
CA ILE A 566 17.77 -33.67 -5.48
C ILE A 566 17.08 -34.11 -6.78
N GLN A 567 17.77 -34.92 -7.59
CA GLN A 567 17.20 -35.58 -8.77
C GLN A 567 15.99 -36.46 -8.38
N LYS A 568 16.12 -37.26 -7.32
CA LYS A 568 15.01 -38.06 -6.79
C LYS A 568 13.86 -37.22 -6.24
N ALA A 569 14.15 -36.08 -5.61
CA ALA A 569 13.13 -35.18 -5.06
C ALA A 569 12.35 -34.41 -6.15
N THR A 570 12.98 -34.15 -7.30
CA THR A 570 12.33 -33.50 -8.46
C THR A 570 11.65 -34.49 -9.41
N GLY A 571 12.16 -35.73 -9.49
CA GLY A 571 11.77 -36.72 -10.50
C GLY A 571 12.53 -36.57 -11.82
N GLU A 572 13.51 -35.67 -11.88
CA GLU A 572 14.28 -35.31 -13.08
C GLU A 572 15.76 -35.73 -12.91
N THR A 573 16.43 -36.11 -14.00
CA THR A 573 17.86 -36.50 -13.98
C THR A 573 18.77 -35.54 -14.73
N ASP A 574 18.24 -34.77 -15.68
CA ASP A 574 18.98 -33.74 -16.38
C ASP A 574 19.12 -32.47 -15.52
N PRO A 575 20.33 -31.88 -15.35
CA PRO A 575 20.55 -30.70 -14.51
C PRO A 575 19.66 -29.48 -14.84
N VAL A 576 19.31 -29.28 -16.11
CA VAL A 576 18.47 -28.17 -16.56
C VAL A 576 16.99 -28.43 -16.25
N SER A 577 16.53 -29.67 -16.44
CA SER A 577 15.21 -30.11 -15.98
C SER A 577 15.07 -30.02 -14.46
N VAL A 578 16.08 -30.48 -13.71
CA VAL A 578 16.12 -30.39 -12.23
C VAL A 578 16.08 -28.92 -11.78
N MET A 579 16.88 -28.04 -12.37
CA MET A 579 16.86 -26.60 -12.09
C MET A 579 15.46 -25.99 -12.31
N SER A 580 14.85 -26.30 -13.47
CA SER A 580 13.52 -25.84 -13.84
C SER A 580 12.45 -26.35 -12.86
N LYS A 581 12.55 -27.63 -12.45
CA LYS A 581 11.59 -28.27 -11.55
C LYS A 581 11.69 -27.74 -10.13
N LEU A 582 12.90 -27.57 -9.59
CA LEU A 582 13.11 -26.90 -8.30
C LEU A 582 12.54 -25.48 -8.31
N ARG A 583 12.70 -24.75 -9.43
CA ARG A 583 12.19 -23.38 -9.56
C ARG A 583 10.67 -23.32 -9.53
N GLU A 584 10.01 -24.23 -10.25
CA GLU A 584 8.56 -24.43 -10.24
C GLU A 584 8.08 -24.78 -8.81
N MET A 585 8.69 -25.78 -8.18
CA MET A 585 8.38 -26.21 -6.81
C MET A 585 8.47 -25.04 -5.83
N LYS A 586 9.54 -24.23 -5.89
CA LYS A 586 9.72 -23.05 -5.02
C LYS A 586 8.74 -21.92 -5.31
N ASN A 587 8.32 -21.76 -6.57
CA ASN A 587 7.32 -20.76 -6.95
C ASN A 587 5.93 -21.13 -6.42
N ASN A 588 5.61 -22.42 -6.38
CA ASN A 588 4.34 -22.97 -5.88
C ASN A 588 4.38 -23.33 -4.37
N PHE A 589 5.51 -23.12 -3.69
CA PHE A 589 5.71 -23.46 -2.28
C PHE A 589 4.90 -22.54 -1.34
N LYS A 590 3.66 -22.91 -1.05
CA LYS A 590 2.82 -22.22 -0.06
C LYS A 590 3.40 -22.42 1.35
N ARG A 591 3.47 -21.33 2.12
CA ARG A 591 3.93 -21.32 3.51
C ARG A 591 3.09 -22.33 4.33
N PRO A 592 3.69 -23.34 4.99
CA PRO A 592 2.95 -24.18 5.91
C PRO A 592 2.43 -23.30 7.06
N PRO A 593 1.17 -23.46 7.51
CA PRO A 593 0.73 -22.83 8.75
C PRO A 593 1.61 -23.31 9.90
N LYS A 594 1.95 -22.42 10.85
CA LYS A 594 2.77 -22.74 12.04
C LYS A 594 2.14 -23.93 12.77
N ARG A 595 2.70 -25.13 12.59
CA ARG A 595 2.10 -26.37 13.07
C ARG A 595 2.57 -26.66 14.49
N LYS A 596 1.62 -26.70 15.45
CA LYS A 596 1.86 -27.34 16.75
C LYS A 596 2.15 -28.82 16.53
N THR A 597 3.06 -29.38 17.33
CA THR A 597 3.53 -30.77 17.24
C THR A 597 2.39 -31.78 17.38
N GLY A 598 2.39 -32.81 16.52
CA GLY A 598 1.37 -33.86 16.50
C GLY A 598 1.40 -34.67 15.19
N GLY A 599 1.20 -35.99 15.29
CA GLY A 599 1.39 -36.98 14.21
C GLY A 599 0.42 -36.92 13.02
N PRO A 600 0.48 -37.90 12.10
CA PRO A 600 -0.06 -37.78 10.74
C PRO A 600 -1.54 -38.17 10.64
N SER A 601 -2.33 -37.39 9.91
CA SER A 601 -3.56 -37.88 9.27
C SER A 601 -3.91 -37.12 8.00
N THR A 602 -4.55 -37.86 7.10
CA THR A 602 -5.33 -37.42 5.92
C THR A 602 -6.07 -36.09 6.10
N ALA A 603 -6.18 -35.32 5.02
CA ALA A 603 -6.81 -34.00 4.94
C ALA A 603 -8.10 -33.89 5.77
N SER A 604 -8.03 -33.17 6.90
CA SER A 604 -9.18 -32.95 7.77
C SER A 604 -9.92 -31.67 7.40
N LYS A 605 -11.25 -31.79 7.30
CA LYS A 605 -12.19 -30.65 7.32
C LYS A 605 -11.88 -29.71 8.51
N PRO A 606 -12.17 -28.40 8.41
CA PRO A 606 -11.92 -27.46 9.51
C PRO A 606 -12.58 -27.94 10.81
N ARG A 607 -11.80 -27.99 11.89
CA ARG A 607 -12.24 -28.50 13.20
C ARG A 607 -12.86 -27.37 14.02
N GLN A 608 -14.15 -27.48 14.32
CA GLN A 608 -14.85 -26.64 15.32
C GLN A 608 -14.10 -26.65 16.66
N SER A 609 -14.05 -25.49 17.34
CA SER A 609 -13.54 -25.40 18.71
C SER A 609 -14.48 -26.06 19.73
N LYS A 610 -14.08 -26.01 21.02
CA LYS A 610 -14.92 -26.49 22.12
C LYS A 610 -16.18 -25.63 22.26
N LEU A 611 -16.05 -24.31 22.19
CA LEU A 611 -17.14 -23.34 22.27
C LEU A 611 -18.11 -23.50 21.10
N ALA A 612 -17.60 -23.64 19.87
CA ALA A 612 -18.45 -23.90 18.70
C ALA A 612 -19.24 -25.22 18.81
N LYS A 613 -18.67 -26.26 19.41
CA LYS A 613 -19.41 -27.52 19.68
C LYS A 613 -20.45 -27.37 20.78
N GLU A 614 -20.16 -26.62 21.83
CA GLU A 614 -21.09 -26.37 22.94
C GLU A 614 -22.33 -25.60 22.49
N HIS A 615 -22.20 -24.72 21.49
CA HIS A 615 -23.31 -23.97 20.90
C HIS A 615 -23.82 -24.50 19.54
N ASN A 616 -23.37 -25.68 19.09
CA ASN A 616 -23.72 -26.29 17.79
C ASN A 616 -23.46 -25.40 16.55
N VAL A 617 -22.42 -24.56 16.60
CA VAL A 617 -22.01 -23.65 15.52
C VAL A 617 -21.00 -24.34 14.59
N THR A 618 -21.10 -24.16 13.28
CA THR A 618 -20.13 -24.73 12.33
C THR A 618 -18.76 -24.04 12.41
N ALA A 619 -17.70 -24.68 11.90
CA ALA A 619 -16.36 -24.08 11.89
C ALA A 619 -16.25 -22.86 10.95
N GLN A 620 -17.23 -22.64 10.06
CA GLN A 620 -17.31 -21.46 9.21
C GLN A 620 -17.97 -20.31 9.98
N GLU A 621 -19.16 -20.53 10.54
CA GLU A 621 -19.86 -19.54 11.37
C GLU A 621 -19.02 -19.13 12.59
N GLU A 622 -18.26 -20.06 13.19
CA GLU A 622 -17.27 -19.72 14.23
C GLU A 622 -16.23 -18.71 13.72
N GLY A 623 -15.78 -18.86 12.47
CA GLY A 623 -14.89 -17.92 11.81
C GLY A 623 -15.56 -16.55 11.57
N GLU A 624 -16.80 -16.55 11.09
CA GLU A 624 -17.60 -15.34 10.85
C GLU A 624 -17.86 -14.56 12.15
N ILE A 625 -18.27 -15.24 13.23
CA ILE A 625 -18.46 -14.63 14.57
C ILE A 625 -17.14 -14.03 15.08
N LYS A 626 -16.04 -14.76 14.91
CA LYS A 626 -14.73 -14.32 15.36
C LYS A 626 -14.21 -13.11 14.59
N GLU A 627 -14.37 -13.11 13.27
CA GLU A 627 -14.00 -11.98 12.42
C GLU A 627 -14.84 -10.74 12.76
N ALA A 628 -16.16 -10.91 12.89
CA ALA A 628 -17.06 -9.83 13.29
C ALA A 628 -16.68 -9.22 14.65
N PHE A 629 -16.46 -10.05 15.69
CA PHE A 629 -15.99 -9.56 17.00
C PHE A 629 -14.64 -8.82 16.88
N SER A 630 -13.68 -9.40 16.16
CA SER A 630 -12.33 -8.82 16.01
C SER A 630 -12.30 -7.48 15.25
N LEU A 631 -13.37 -7.12 14.52
CA LEU A 631 -13.48 -5.83 13.83
C LEU A 631 -13.81 -4.66 14.78
N PHE A 632 -14.37 -4.94 15.95
CA PHE A 632 -14.86 -3.95 16.91
C PHE A 632 -14.32 -4.16 18.35
N ALA A 633 -13.53 -5.22 18.59
CA ALA A 633 -12.95 -5.50 19.90
C ALA A 633 -11.71 -4.64 20.21
N GLU A 634 -11.63 -4.17 21.44
CA GLU A 634 -10.48 -3.45 22.01
C GLU A 634 -9.64 -4.41 22.89
N PRO A 635 -8.30 -4.26 22.92
CA PRO A 635 -7.45 -5.09 23.76
C PRO A 635 -7.63 -4.78 25.25
N MET A 636 -7.78 -5.82 26.07
CA MET A 636 -7.89 -5.70 27.53
C MET A 636 -7.06 -6.80 28.21
N ASP A 637 -6.36 -6.45 29.30
CA ASP A 637 -5.53 -7.40 30.04
C ASP A 637 -6.38 -8.52 30.65
N GLY A 638 -5.93 -9.77 30.42
CA GLY A 638 -6.67 -10.98 30.80
C GLY A 638 -7.56 -11.55 29.69
N GLU A 639 -8.08 -10.72 28.78
CA GLU A 639 -9.02 -11.13 27.74
C GLU A 639 -8.33 -11.44 26.40
N LYS A 640 -8.21 -12.73 26.10
CA LYS A 640 -7.41 -13.25 24.97
C LYS A 640 -7.89 -12.79 23.58
N ASN A 641 -9.17 -12.45 23.42
CA ASN A 641 -9.72 -11.96 22.16
C ASN A 641 -10.04 -10.45 22.21
N GLY A 642 -9.67 -9.75 23.30
CA GLY A 642 -10.18 -8.41 23.60
C GLY A 642 -11.64 -8.43 24.07
N VAL A 643 -12.18 -7.23 24.28
CA VAL A 643 -13.58 -6.99 24.68
C VAL A 643 -14.28 -6.10 23.67
N LEU A 644 -15.57 -6.30 23.47
CA LEU A 644 -16.39 -5.52 22.54
C LEU A 644 -17.10 -4.38 23.30
N PRO A 645 -16.85 -3.10 22.99
CA PRO A 645 -17.61 -1.99 23.57
C PRO A 645 -19.11 -2.16 23.30
N ILE A 646 -19.95 -1.99 24.32
CA ILE A 646 -21.40 -2.27 24.23
C ILE A 646 -22.10 -1.37 23.21
N ASN A 647 -21.58 -0.15 22.99
CA ASN A 647 -22.05 0.75 21.93
C ASN A 647 -21.91 0.16 20.51
N ASP A 648 -20.91 -0.72 20.30
CA ASP A 648 -20.62 -1.35 19.01
C ASP A 648 -21.28 -2.73 18.84
N LEU A 649 -21.97 -3.25 19.86
CA LEU A 649 -22.73 -4.50 19.78
C LEU A 649 -23.69 -4.52 18.58
N LYS A 650 -24.43 -3.42 18.38
CA LYS A 650 -25.37 -3.28 17.25
C LYS A 650 -24.64 -3.32 15.90
N SER A 651 -23.51 -2.61 15.79
CA SER A 651 -22.67 -2.58 14.60
C SER A 651 -22.12 -3.96 14.26
N THR A 652 -21.70 -4.71 15.28
CA THR A 652 -21.12 -6.05 15.19
C THR A 652 -22.16 -7.09 14.74
N LEU A 653 -23.36 -7.09 15.33
CA LEU A 653 -24.47 -7.96 14.92
C LEU A 653 -24.94 -7.68 13.48
N ILE A 654 -24.92 -6.41 13.05
CA ILE A 654 -25.19 -6.03 11.66
C ILE A 654 -24.07 -6.54 10.72
N ALA A 655 -22.80 -6.44 11.12
CA ALA A 655 -21.66 -6.91 10.33
C ALA A 655 -21.67 -8.44 10.13
N LEU A 656 -22.12 -9.18 11.14
CA LEU A 656 -22.31 -10.63 11.11
C LEU A 656 -23.57 -11.09 10.35
N GLY A 657 -24.38 -10.15 9.83
CA GLY A 657 -25.60 -10.48 9.07
C GLY A 657 -26.76 -10.98 9.93
N ILE A 658 -26.71 -10.78 11.25
CA ILE A 658 -27.75 -11.16 12.22
C ILE A 658 -28.24 -9.94 13.03
N PRO A 659 -28.77 -8.89 12.36
CA PRO A 659 -29.19 -7.67 13.03
C PRO A 659 -30.25 -7.93 14.13
N PRO A 660 -30.31 -7.07 15.16
CA PRO A 660 -31.42 -7.09 16.10
C PRO A 660 -32.72 -6.72 15.36
N SER A 661 -33.73 -7.58 15.51
CA SER A 661 -35.07 -7.51 14.92
C SER A 661 -35.89 -6.35 15.49
N SER A 662 -35.57 -5.89 16.70
CA SER A 662 -36.19 -4.73 17.34
C SER A 662 -35.22 -4.02 18.30
N PRO A 663 -35.51 -2.75 18.67
CA PRO A 663 -34.78 -2.07 19.74
C PRO A 663 -34.87 -2.77 21.11
N ALA A 664 -35.97 -3.50 21.39
CA ALA A 664 -36.15 -4.24 22.63
C ALA A 664 -35.20 -5.44 22.71
N GLU A 665 -35.10 -6.23 21.63
CA GLU A 665 -34.17 -7.36 21.54
C GLU A 665 -32.70 -6.91 21.68
N LEU A 666 -32.35 -5.73 21.14
CA LEU A 666 -31.03 -5.15 21.36
C LEU A 666 -30.78 -4.79 22.84
N GLN A 667 -31.79 -4.28 23.56
CA GLN A 667 -31.67 -4.01 25.00
C GLN A 667 -31.55 -5.30 25.82
N GLU A 668 -32.26 -6.37 25.42
CA GLU A 668 -32.10 -7.71 26.01
C GLU A 668 -30.68 -8.25 25.82
N PHE A 669 -30.10 -8.12 24.61
CA PHE A 669 -28.70 -8.51 24.38
C PHE A 669 -27.70 -7.67 25.17
N ILE A 670 -27.93 -6.37 25.32
CA ILE A 670 -27.09 -5.51 26.17
C ILE A 670 -27.16 -6.00 27.63
N ALA A 671 -28.36 -6.22 28.17
CA ALA A 671 -28.54 -6.69 29.55
C ALA A 671 -27.97 -8.10 29.82
N ILE A 672 -27.82 -8.94 28.79
CA ILE A 672 -27.19 -10.27 28.89
C ILE A 672 -25.65 -10.17 28.82
N LEU A 673 -25.12 -9.27 27.99
CA LEU A 673 -23.68 -9.15 27.75
C LEU A 673 -22.96 -8.23 28.74
N ASP A 674 -23.68 -7.26 29.29
CA ASP A 674 -23.20 -6.28 30.27
C ASP A 674 -24.22 -6.10 31.41
N PRO A 675 -24.33 -7.10 32.31
CA PRO A 675 -25.28 -7.06 33.42
C PRO A 675 -24.86 -6.09 34.55
N GLU A 676 -23.58 -5.75 34.66
CA GLU A 676 -23.04 -4.85 35.71
C GLU A 676 -22.88 -3.38 35.23
N SER A 677 -23.14 -3.10 33.94
CA SER A 677 -22.94 -1.79 33.30
C SER A 677 -21.46 -1.35 33.22
N ASP A 678 -20.57 -2.31 33.01
CA ASP A 678 -19.14 -2.14 32.78
C ASP A 678 -18.82 -1.51 31.41
N GLY A 679 -19.77 -1.56 30.47
CA GLY A 679 -19.68 -0.92 29.15
C GLY A 679 -19.04 -1.77 28.05
N TYR A 680 -18.68 -3.04 28.34
CA TYR A 680 -18.06 -3.96 27.38
C TYR A 680 -18.59 -5.40 27.52
N ALA A 681 -18.45 -6.18 26.45
CA ALA A 681 -18.83 -7.59 26.37
C ALA A 681 -17.60 -8.48 26.09
N THR A 682 -17.44 -9.57 26.82
CA THR A 682 -16.39 -10.57 26.54
C THR A 682 -16.80 -11.52 25.41
N TYR A 683 -15.84 -12.24 24.84
CA TYR A 683 -16.05 -13.04 23.63
C TYR A 683 -17.02 -14.21 23.80
N GLU A 684 -17.00 -14.91 24.94
CA GLU A 684 -17.81 -16.13 25.13
C GLU A 684 -19.31 -15.82 25.26
N PRO A 685 -19.76 -14.84 26.07
CA PRO A 685 -21.16 -14.38 26.08
C PRO A 685 -21.64 -13.87 24.70
N PHE A 686 -20.81 -13.10 23.98
CA PHE A 686 -21.15 -12.61 22.64
C PHE A 686 -21.35 -13.77 21.64
N PHE A 687 -20.46 -14.78 21.69
CA PHE A 687 -20.55 -15.97 20.85
C PHE A 687 -21.86 -16.73 21.09
N ALA A 688 -22.30 -16.85 22.34
CA ALA A 688 -23.54 -17.53 22.70
C ALA A 688 -24.78 -16.84 22.10
N ILE A 689 -24.87 -15.50 22.13
CA ILE A 689 -25.96 -14.75 21.50
C ILE A 689 -25.95 -14.92 19.98
N CYS A 690 -24.77 -14.87 19.36
CA CYS A 690 -24.66 -15.06 17.91
C CYS A 690 -25.13 -16.46 17.47
N ALA A 691 -24.76 -17.50 18.22
CA ALA A 691 -25.22 -18.86 17.96
C ALA A 691 -26.74 -18.99 18.02
N LEU A 692 -27.40 -18.41 19.04
CA LEU A 692 -28.86 -18.41 19.16
C LEU A 692 -29.54 -17.73 17.96
N LYS A 693 -28.98 -16.62 17.46
CA LYS A 693 -29.44 -15.93 16.25
C LYS A 693 -29.28 -16.76 14.97
N PHE A 694 -28.18 -17.49 14.80
CA PHE A 694 -28.00 -18.40 13.66
C PHE A 694 -29.06 -19.52 13.66
N HIS A 695 -29.26 -20.20 14.80
CA HIS A 695 -30.28 -21.27 14.91
C HIS A 695 -31.71 -20.75 14.68
N ALA A 696 -32.01 -19.53 15.11
CA ALA A 696 -33.30 -18.87 14.84
C ALA A 696 -33.51 -18.55 13.36
N ARG A 697 -32.44 -18.17 12.62
CA ARG A 697 -32.50 -17.91 11.18
C ARG A 697 -32.86 -19.18 10.42
N ASP A 698 -32.15 -20.28 10.65
CA ASP A 698 -32.35 -21.55 9.96
C ASP A 698 -33.72 -22.19 10.27
N SER A 699 -34.25 -21.96 11.48
CA SER A 699 -35.60 -22.40 11.88
C SER A 699 -36.73 -21.62 11.19
N SER A 700 -36.43 -20.46 10.58
CA SER A 700 -37.41 -19.59 9.92
C SER A 700 -37.45 -19.70 8.38
N GLY A 701 -36.48 -20.38 7.77
CA GLY A 701 -36.28 -20.45 6.30
C GLY A 701 -37.13 -21.48 5.56
N SER A 702 -38.41 -21.64 5.89
CA SER A 702 -39.26 -22.71 5.32
C SER A 702 -39.92 -22.34 3.98
N SER A 703 -39.61 -23.09 2.92
CA SER A 703 -40.35 -23.24 1.65
C SER A 703 -40.51 -22.00 0.76
N ASP A 704 -41.14 -20.93 1.23
CA ASP A 704 -41.75 -19.92 0.34
C ASP A 704 -40.73 -18.93 -0.25
N ALA A 705 -39.65 -18.62 0.47
CA ALA A 705 -38.56 -17.78 -0.07
C ALA A 705 -37.86 -18.49 -1.25
N HIS A 706 -37.49 -19.77 -1.08
CA HIS A 706 -36.90 -20.58 -2.15
C HIS A 706 -37.82 -20.68 -3.37
N ARG A 707 -39.13 -20.86 -3.13
CA ARG A 707 -40.14 -20.92 -4.20
C ARG A 707 -40.30 -19.59 -4.95
N ALA A 708 -40.14 -18.45 -4.27
CA ALA A 708 -40.17 -17.13 -4.88
C ALA A 708 -38.92 -16.87 -5.73
N GLU A 709 -37.73 -17.21 -5.22
CA GLU A 709 -36.45 -17.10 -5.95
C GLU A 709 -36.44 -17.98 -7.22
N LEU A 710 -36.92 -19.24 -7.10
CA LEU A 710 -37.12 -20.14 -8.24
C LEU A 710 -38.07 -19.53 -9.29
N ALA A 711 -39.17 -18.89 -8.85
CA ALA A 711 -40.13 -18.26 -9.75
C ALA A 711 -39.57 -17.04 -10.50
N GLU A 712 -38.80 -16.19 -9.81
CA GLU A 712 -38.11 -15.04 -10.43
C GLU A 712 -37.05 -15.51 -11.45
N ALA A 713 -36.24 -16.51 -11.07
CA ALA A 713 -35.23 -17.09 -11.95
C ALA A 713 -35.86 -17.72 -13.22
N PHE A 714 -36.96 -18.45 -13.09
CA PHE A 714 -37.66 -19.05 -14.23
C PHE A 714 -38.26 -17.97 -15.16
N GLN A 715 -38.83 -16.90 -14.61
CA GLN A 715 -39.35 -15.78 -15.39
C GLN A 715 -38.28 -15.01 -16.17
N LEU A 716 -37.03 -14.97 -15.69
CA LEU A 716 -35.91 -14.39 -16.44
C LEU A 716 -35.62 -15.19 -17.72
N PHE A 717 -35.66 -16.53 -17.65
CA PHE A 717 -35.48 -17.38 -18.83
C PHE A 717 -36.67 -17.28 -19.80
N THR A 718 -37.91 -17.25 -19.31
CA THR A 718 -39.09 -17.09 -20.20
C THR A 718 -39.34 -15.64 -20.64
N ASN A 719 -38.63 -14.67 -20.07
CA ASN A 719 -38.88 -13.24 -20.24
C ASN A 719 -40.35 -12.88 -19.92
N GLY A 720 -40.87 -13.44 -18.82
CA GLY A 720 -42.25 -13.26 -18.38
C GLY A 720 -43.32 -13.90 -19.26
N ALA A 721 -42.96 -14.77 -20.22
CA ALA A 721 -43.93 -15.57 -20.95
C ALA A 721 -44.40 -16.78 -20.13
N ASP A 722 -45.71 -17.07 -20.19
CA ASP A 722 -46.29 -18.27 -19.58
C ASP A 722 -45.89 -19.53 -20.35
N GLY A 723 -45.47 -20.57 -19.63
CA GLY A 723 -45.11 -21.87 -20.20
C GLY A 723 -43.64 -22.27 -19.95
N PRO A 724 -43.19 -23.39 -20.54
CA PRO A 724 -41.86 -23.94 -20.31
C PRO A 724 -40.75 -23.12 -20.98
N ILE A 725 -39.50 -23.30 -20.53
CA ILE A 725 -38.32 -22.74 -21.20
C ILE A 725 -38.14 -23.45 -22.54
N THR A 726 -38.16 -22.69 -23.64
CA THR A 726 -38.09 -23.22 -25.02
C THR A 726 -36.73 -22.94 -25.66
N LEU A 727 -36.47 -23.59 -26.80
CA LEU A 727 -35.27 -23.34 -27.61
C LEU A 727 -35.14 -21.86 -28.04
N ALA A 728 -36.27 -21.16 -28.25
CA ALA A 728 -36.29 -19.74 -28.55
C ALA A 728 -35.97 -18.84 -27.34
N HIS A 729 -36.18 -19.34 -26.12
CA HIS A 729 -35.77 -18.66 -24.89
C HIS A 729 -34.25 -18.80 -24.70
N LEU A 730 -33.69 -20.01 -24.81
CA LEU A 730 -32.25 -20.23 -24.66
C LEU A 730 -31.40 -19.48 -25.71
N ARG A 731 -31.81 -19.48 -26.99
CA ARG A 731 -31.15 -18.67 -28.04
C ARG A 731 -31.11 -17.18 -27.70
N ARG A 732 -32.18 -16.65 -27.07
CA ARG A 732 -32.26 -15.24 -26.66
C ARG A 732 -31.29 -14.96 -25.50
N VAL A 733 -31.24 -15.85 -24.51
CA VAL A 733 -30.32 -15.74 -23.37
C VAL A 733 -28.87 -15.77 -23.86
N ALA A 734 -28.48 -16.73 -24.70
CA ALA A 734 -27.14 -16.80 -25.31
C ALA A 734 -26.78 -15.50 -26.07
N ALA A 735 -27.70 -14.98 -26.89
CA ALA A 735 -27.49 -13.73 -27.62
C ALA A 735 -27.35 -12.49 -26.71
N VAL A 736 -28.05 -12.45 -25.57
CA VAL A 736 -27.90 -11.38 -24.56
C VAL A 736 -26.56 -11.49 -23.83
N LEU A 737 -26.11 -12.71 -23.54
CA LEU A 737 -24.79 -12.99 -22.93
C LEU A 737 -23.63 -12.83 -23.93
N LYS A 738 -23.92 -12.68 -25.23
CA LYS A 738 -22.96 -12.65 -26.35
C LYS A 738 -22.15 -13.94 -26.48
N GLU A 739 -22.75 -15.07 -26.11
CA GLU A 739 -22.18 -16.39 -26.31
C GLU A 739 -22.65 -16.97 -27.64
N ASP A 740 -21.70 -17.41 -28.47
CA ASP A 740 -21.97 -18.06 -29.75
C ASP A 740 -22.17 -19.56 -29.50
N VAL A 741 -23.41 -19.95 -29.23
CA VAL A 741 -23.81 -21.31 -28.88
C VAL A 741 -24.57 -21.93 -30.05
N ASP A 742 -24.12 -23.09 -30.53
CA ASP A 742 -24.73 -23.76 -31.67
C ASP A 742 -26.13 -24.31 -31.37
N GLU A 743 -26.90 -24.57 -32.43
CA GLU A 743 -28.30 -24.98 -32.28
C GLU A 743 -28.47 -26.42 -31.79
N GLU A 744 -27.47 -27.29 -31.95
CA GLU A 744 -27.54 -28.68 -31.49
C GLU A 744 -27.31 -28.75 -29.98
N LEU A 745 -26.30 -28.04 -29.46
CA LEU A 745 -26.03 -27.92 -28.04
C LEU A 745 -27.22 -27.31 -27.27
N LEU A 746 -27.90 -26.29 -27.84
CA LEU A 746 -29.11 -25.73 -27.24
C LEU A 746 -30.31 -26.70 -27.22
N LYS A 747 -30.35 -27.69 -28.13
CA LYS A 747 -31.36 -28.77 -28.09
C LYS A 747 -30.98 -29.81 -27.04
N ASP A 748 -29.70 -30.18 -26.97
CA ASP A 748 -29.18 -31.13 -25.99
C ASP A 748 -29.38 -30.63 -24.55
N MET A 749 -29.15 -29.33 -24.28
CA MET A 749 -29.46 -28.73 -22.98
C MET A 749 -30.93 -28.89 -22.56
N ILE A 750 -31.88 -28.80 -23.50
CA ILE A 750 -33.31 -29.00 -23.21
C ILE A 750 -33.61 -30.48 -22.97
N LEU A 751 -32.98 -31.38 -23.74
CA LEU A 751 -33.14 -32.83 -23.58
C LEU A 751 -32.52 -33.33 -22.27
N GLU A 752 -31.36 -32.84 -21.87
CA GLU A 752 -30.73 -33.18 -20.59
C GLU A 752 -31.59 -32.70 -19.42
N ALA A 753 -32.00 -31.42 -19.44
CA ALA A 753 -32.85 -30.83 -18.42
C ALA A 753 -34.22 -31.53 -18.29
N ASN A 754 -34.80 -32.02 -19.40
CA ASN A 754 -36.11 -32.67 -19.41
C ASN A 754 -36.11 -34.20 -19.48
N GLY A 755 -34.97 -34.84 -19.26
CA GLY A 755 -34.86 -36.31 -19.26
C GLY A 755 -35.11 -36.98 -20.62
N GLY A 756 -34.88 -36.26 -21.72
CA GLY A 756 -34.97 -36.76 -23.09
C GLY A 756 -36.37 -36.80 -23.68
N VAL A 757 -37.37 -36.19 -23.03
CA VAL A 757 -38.79 -36.27 -23.43
C VAL A 757 -39.07 -35.51 -24.74
N GLY A 758 -38.20 -34.58 -25.12
CA GLY A 758 -38.20 -33.95 -26.45
C GLY A 758 -38.14 -32.42 -26.40
N VAL A 759 -37.45 -31.82 -27.38
CA VAL A 759 -37.18 -30.37 -27.43
C VAL A 759 -38.47 -29.53 -27.46
N ALA A 760 -39.51 -30.01 -28.14
CA ALA A 760 -40.78 -29.29 -28.30
C ALA A 760 -41.56 -29.07 -26.99
N ARG A 761 -41.30 -29.89 -25.96
CA ARG A 761 -41.93 -29.77 -24.64
C ARG A 761 -41.25 -28.69 -23.77
N GLY A 762 -39.99 -28.35 -24.05
CA GLY A 762 -39.20 -27.45 -23.22
C GLY A 762 -38.89 -28.00 -21.82
N VAL A 763 -38.44 -27.12 -20.93
CA VAL A 763 -38.11 -27.40 -19.52
C VAL A 763 -39.14 -26.76 -18.60
N GLY A 764 -39.73 -27.54 -17.69
CA GLY A 764 -40.69 -27.08 -16.68
C GLY A 764 -40.02 -26.56 -15.41
N MET A 765 -40.83 -26.02 -14.49
CA MET A 765 -40.33 -25.40 -13.25
C MET A 765 -39.54 -26.37 -12.36
N ASP A 766 -40.07 -27.58 -12.14
CA ASP A 766 -39.45 -28.57 -11.24
C ASP A 766 -38.16 -29.16 -11.83
N GLU A 767 -38.09 -29.25 -13.16
CA GLU A 767 -36.90 -29.67 -13.90
C GLU A 767 -35.83 -28.58 -13.86
N PHE A 768 -36.22 -27.31 -14.00
CA PHE A 768 -35.34 -26.17 -13.82
C PHE A 768 -34.80 -26.09 -12.37
N ASP A 769 -35.62 -26.36 -11.34
CA ASP A 769 -35.15 -26.50 -9.96
C ASP A 769 -34.10 -27.60 -9.82
N SER A 770 -34.36 -28.79 -10.39
CA SER A 770 -33.42 -29.92 -10.38
C SER A 770 -32.08 -29.60 -11.06
N VAL A 771 -32.11 -28.94 -12.23
CA VAL A 771 -30.92 -28.51 -12.97
C VAL A 771 -30.12 -27.49 -12.16
N MET A 772 -30.78 -26.48 -11.58
CA MET A 772 -30.12 -25.41 -10.83
C MET A 772 -29.57 -25.89 -9.48
N ARG A 773 -30.22 -26.86 -8.82
CA ARG A 773 -29.66 -27.62 -7.69
C ARG A 773 -28.42 -28.42 -8.09
N SER A 774 -28.48 -29.12 -9.22
CA SER A 774 -27.37 -29.93 -9.74
C SER A 774 -26.16 -29.07 -10.14
N ALA A 775 -26.42 -27.86 -10.66
CA ALA A 775 -25.41 -26.83 -10.92
C ALA A 775 -24.92 -26.11 -9.65
N GLY A 776 -25.50 -26.40 -8.48
CA GLY A 776 -25.09 -25.85 -7.19
C GLY A 776 -25.51 -24.40 -6.92
N VAL A 777 -26.50 -23.87 -7.66
CA VAL A 777 -26.98 -22.48 -7.54
C VAL A 777 -27.74 -22.26 -6.22
N TRP A 778 -28.45 -23.28 -5.74
CA TRP A 778 -29.07 -23.34 -4.42
C TRP A 778 -28.99 -24.75 -3.85
N ARG A 779 -29.09 -24.88 -2.51
CA ARG A 779 -28.95 -26.15 -1.77
C ARG A 779 -30.28 -26.69 -1.28
#